data_AF-A0A6I4T1P8-F1
#
_entry.id   AF-A0A6I4T1P8-F1
#
_cell.length_a   1.000
_cell.length_b   1.000
_cell.length_c   1.000
_cell.angle_alpha   90.00
_cell.angle_beta   90.00
_cell.angle_gamma   90.00
#
_symmetry.space_group_name_H-M   'P 1'
#
loop_
_entity.id
_entity.type
_entity.pdbx_description
1 polymer ?
#
loop_
_entity_poly.entity_id
_entity_poly.type
_entity_poly.pdbx_seq_one_letter_code
_entity_poly.pdbx_strand_id
1 'polypeptide(L)'
;MEHCGLYRLRRAFGRIRRDSSASVATIAALSMPVVIGALGLAFDLNRGYEQRVFNQRAADLGALGAAMAYSSADNTSVLTPSARDIALANGLSGATINAELVEDFPNAGDKAVHVTVRKSVPYMLASVLGFSGSYDVEAEAYASMGGEKPFAAPCFLALSSGSQAIKVSGGASISASSCTVAAIGSIVNTSGSVTAHDIISGSGDVSTQSGALNAESIRYAGEFSAPEWNSQVTPSKDRTKGETALSDPLANDPALASARSQIGHADTVPALTNPTTPSGSDWSFSWSPSSAVAGYRTTPYGGEYYVPRGNYTVGRLEVAGGITVRFESGSRITVRNGLSIGGGSTVKFNDMDLYVNGGFNSGSSGVTIGDGALWIGAGAVNFEGTNVKGDGDVTIVGTMQLGGGQHLKMGKGNHFFGGLKVSGGGTAWLGDGDFISRGGVDLSGGDSTLELGAGDILIGRDSHHTAIKVGGGARMYMKDGKFSADGDIDTEGGSIIVFGKTANHYVNGDLRVKGSVLFGAGRYTVNGDFVNGTGGSPTWPQSTPLSGQTYGPRLADEDISGFEMVGVDVSFILAGTLNLAGGAKTKLIAPNEGVTGGQIAQLLIDSLTSSNTTWSGGSQSIFSGIVHLPHSKVTMTGGNSTLNDGHCFSLVADEIVVSGGAQTGSACAAIDDASGDDGGSTGGIRLVR
;
A
#
# COMPACT_ATOMS: atom_id res chain seq x y z
N MET A 1 8.64 -112.80 41.34
CA MET A 1 9.19 -112.37 40.03
C MET A 1 9.10 -110.84 39.92
N GLU A 2 9.81 -110.11 40.79
CA GLU A 2 9.60 -108.66 41.02
C GLU A 2 10.70 -107.75 40.45
N HIS A 3 11.55 -108.22 39.54
CA HIS A 3 12.67 -107.42 39.03
C HIS A 3 12.48 -106.79 37.64
N CYS A 4 11.27 -106.81 37.06
CA CYS A 4 11.03 -106.25 35.71
C CYS A 4 10.40 -104.83 35.68
N GLY A 5 9.85 -104.33 36.79
CA GLY A 5 9.15 -103.02 36.84
C GLY A 5 10.06 -101.79 36.97
N LEU A 6 11.15 -101.92 37.73
CA LEU A 6 12.02 -100.79 38.09
C LEU A 6 12.82 -100.22 36.90
N TYR A 7 13.09 -101.01 35.87
CA TYR A 7 13.84 -100.55 34.70
C TYR A 7 12.99 -99.68 33.75
N ARG A 8 11.66 -99.89 33.70
CA ARG A 8 10.74 -99.07 32.88
C ARG A 8 10.46 -97.71 33.51
N LEU A 9 10.36 -97.63 34.84
CA LEU A 9 10.17 -96.36 35.58
C LEU A 9 11.37 -95.41 35.46
N ARG A 10 12.61 -95.93 35.53
CA ARG A 10 13.82 -95.10 35.33
C ARG A 10 13.92 -94.49 33.93
N ARG A 11 13.43 -95.21 32.90
CA ARG A 11 13.38 -94.68 31.51
C ARG A 11 12.30 -93.61 31.32
N ALA A 12 11.19 -93.67 32.04
CA ALA A 12 10.13 -92.66 31.99
C ALA A 12 10.56 -91.33 32.64
N PHE A 13 11.19 -91.39 33.83
CA PHE A 13 11.74 -90.20 34.49
C PHE A 13 12.89 -89.55 33.71
N GLY A 14 13.72 -90.35 33.02
CA GLY A 14 14.74 -89.83 32.11
C GLY A 14 14.20 -89.10 30.89
N ARG A 15 12.96 -89.40 30.46
CA ARG A 15 12.26 -88.66 29.40
C ARG A 15 11.67 -87.35 29.93
N ILE A 16 11.06 -87.34 31.12
CA ILE A 16 10.54 -86.12 31.77
C ILE A 16 11.67 -85.13 32.08
N ARG A 17 12.84 -85.62 32.48
CA ARG A 17 14.00 -84.77 32.81
C ARG A 17 14.72 -84.18 31.59
N ARG A 18 14.41 -84.66 30.38
CA ARG A 18 14.87 -84.11 29.09
C ARG A 18 13.81 -83.26 28.41
N ASP A 19 12.65 -83.08 29.04
CA ASP A 19 11.54 -82.34 28.48
C ASP A 19 11.70 -80.85 28.77
N SER A 20 12.26 -80.11 27.81
CA SER A 20 12.42 -78.65 27.87
C SER A 20 11.10 -77.89 27.69
N SER A 21 10.01 -78.57 27.32
CA SER A 21 8.71 -77.93 27.12
C SER A 21 7.99 -77.59 28.44
N ALA A 22 8.22 -78.37 29.51
CA ALA A 22 7.59 -78.16 30.82
C ALA A 22 8.14 -76.95 31.60
N SER A 23 9.40 -76.55 31.35
CA SER A 23 10.01 -75.35 31.95
C SER A 23 9.44 -74.06 31.38
N VAL A 24 9.06 -74.05 30.11
CA VAL A 24 8.48 -72.86 29.46
C VAL A 24 7.04 -72.67 29.93
N ALA A 25 6.29 -73.77 30.10
CA ALA A 25 4.90 -73.72 30.57
C ALA A 25 4.75 -73.18 32.00
N THR A 26 5.65 -73.54 32.92
CA THR A 26 5.61 -73.05 34.31
C THR A 26 6.04 -71.59 34.44
N ILE A 27 7.07 -71.17 33.70
CA ILE A 27 7.46 -69.75 33.63
C ILE A 27 6.33 -68.92 33.01
N ALA A 28 5.70 -69.41 31.93
CA ALA A 28 4.55 -68.75 31.31
C ALA A 28 3.34 -68.68 32.26
N ALA A 29 3.02 -69.75 32.99
CA ALA A 29 1.89 -69.77 33.92
C ALA A 29 2.08 -68.81 35.11
N LEU A 30 3.31 -68.66 35.61
CA LEU A 30 3.63 -67.74 36.71
C LEU A 30 3.78 -66.28 36.24
N SER A 31 4.16 -66.03 34.98
CA SER A 31 4.27 -64.67 34.43
C SER A 31 2.94 -64.12 33.91
N MET A 32 2.00 -64.99 33.53
CA MET A 32 0.70 -64.60 32.96
C MET A 32 -0.08 -63.62 33.85
N PRO A 33 -0.21 -63.81 35.18
CA PRO A 33 -0.94 -62.86 36.03
C PRO A 33 -0.26 -61.49 36.11
N VAL A 34 1.08 -61.44 36.11
CA VAL A 34 1.84 -60.19 36.14
C VAL A 34 1.67 -59.42 34.84
N VAL A 35 1.72 -60.11 33.69
CA VAL A 35 1.52 -59.51 32.36
C VAL A 35 0.08 -59.04 32.20
N ILE A 36 -0.92 -59.86 32.56
CA ILE A 36 -2.34 -59.48 32.53
C ILE A 36 -2.59 -58.28 33.45
N GLY A 37 -1.94 -58.26 34.62
CA GLY A 37 -2.10 -57.17 35.57
C GLY A 37 -1.51 -55.85 35.08
N ALA A 38 -0.32 -55.87 34.50
CA ALA A 38 0.29 -54.71 33.89
C ALA A 38 -0.53 -54.18 32.69
N LEU A 39 -1.06 -55.08 31.85
CA LEU A 39 -1.95 -54.73 30.74
C LEU A 39 -3.25 -54.11 31.22
N GLY A 40 -3.83 -54.64 32.30
CA GLY A 40 -5.07 -54.11 32.86
C GLY A 40 -4.90 -52.72 33.44
N LEU A 41 -3.84 -52.49 34.21
CA LEU A 41 -3.50 -51.17 34.72
C LEU A 41 -3.22 -50.19 33.58
N ALA A 42 -2.46 -50.60 32.56
CA ALA A 42 -2.17 -49.74 31.40
C ALA A 42 -3.45 -49.35 30.64
N PHE A 43 -4.38 -50.29 30.48
CA PHE A 43 -5.66 -50.02 29.82
C PHE A 43 -6.53 -49.03 30.62
N ASP A 44 -6.69 -49.26 31.92
CA ASP A 44 -7.49 -48.36 32.77
C ASP A 44 -6.84 -46.97 32.91
N LEU A 45 -5.51 -46.88 33.01
CA LEU A 45 -4.79 -45.60 32.97
C LEU A 45 -5.01 -44.84 31.66
N ASN A 46 -4.96 -45.51 30.52
CA ASN A 46 -5.21 -44.89 29.21
C ASN A 46 -6.65 -44.33 29.12
N ARG A 47 -7.63 -45.08 29.62
CA ARG A 47 -9.02 -44.57 29.71
C ARG A 47 -9.15 -43.38 30.65
N GLY A 48 -8.42 -43.39 31.76
CA GLY A 48 -8.35 -42.25 32.68
C GLY A 48 -7.76 -41.01 32.00
N TYR A 49 -6.70 -41.20 31.22
CA TYR A 49 -6.07 -40.12 30.46
C TYR A 49 -6.99 -39.56 29.37
N GLU A 50 -7.67 -40.42 28.62
CA GLU A 50 -8.67 -40.01 27.63
C GLU A 50 -9.80 -39.20 28.28
N GLN A 51 -10.32 -39.66 29.43
CA GLN A 51 -11.33 -38.93 30.18
C GLN A 51 -10.78 -37.59 30.71
N ARG A 52 -9.50 -37.51 31.10
CA ARG A 52 -8.88 -36.27 31.57
C ARG A 52 -8.78 -35.24 30.46
N VAL A 53 -8.38 -35.62 29.26
CA VAL A 53 -8.33 -34.72 28.09
C VAL A 53 -9.73 -34.17 27.78
N PHE A 54 -10.75 -35.02 27.85
CA PHE A 54 -12.13 -34.60 27.64
C PHE A 54 -12.64 -33.68 28.76
N ASN A 55 -12.35 -34.01 30.02
CA ASN A 55 -12.68 -33.16 31.17
C ASN A 55 -11.98 -31.80 31.09
N GLN A 56 -10.73 -31.75 30.65
CA GLN A 56 -9.98 -30.49 30.49
C GLN A 56 -10.64 -29.58 29.45
N ARG A 57 -10.99 -30.12 28.28
CA ARG A 57 -11.70 -29.34 27.24
C ARG A 57 -13.04 -28.80 27.76
N ALA A 58 -13.79 -29.62 28.50
CA ALA A 58 -15.05 -29.21 29.10
C ALA A 58 -14.86 -28.16 30.21
N ALA A 59 -13.80 -28.27 31.03
CA ALA A 59 -13.45 -27.30 32.05
C ALA A 59 -13.05 -25.96 31.42
N ASP A 60 -12.19 -25.96 30.39
CA ASP A 60 -11.74 -24.77 29.67
C ASP A 60 -12.93 -24.01 29.03
N LEU A 61 -13.79 -24.73 28.30
CA LEU A 61 -14.99 -24.14 27.70
C LEU A 61 -16.00 -23.68 28.76
N GLY A 62 -16.17 -24.48 29.82
CA GLY A 62 -17.05 -24.17 30.93
C GLY A 62 -16.61 -22.91 31.69
N ALA A 63 -15.30 -22.74 31.91
CA ALA A 63 -14.73 -21.56 32.56
C ALA A 63 -14.95 -20.30 31.72
N LEU A 64 -14.64 -20.34 30.42
CA LEU A 64 -14.86 -19.21 29.53
C LEU A 64 -16.33 -18.79 29.46
N GLY A 65 -17.24 -19.75 29.26
CA GLY A 65 -18.65 -19.42 29.13
C GLY A 65 -19.34 -19.07 30.45
N ALA A 66 -18.90 -19.64 31.59
CA ALA A 66 -19.35 -19.19 32.90
C ALA A 66 -18.84 -17.78 33.22
N ALA A 67 -17.60 -17.44 32.87
CA ALA A 67 -17.07 -16.09 32.97
C ALA A 67 -17.86 -15.09 32.10
N MET A 68 -18.22 -15.48 30.87
CA MET A 68 -19.05 -14.65 29.98
C MET A 68 -20.49 -14.45 30.50
N ALA A 69 -21.09 -15.49 31.08
CA ALA A 69 -22.38 -15.38 31.73
C ALA A 69 -22.32 -14.49 32.98
N TYR A 70 -21.23 -14.58 33.75
CA TYR A 70 -21.01 -13.72 34.91
C TYR A 70 -20.77 -12.26 34.49
N SER A 71 -19.97 -12.00 33.46
CA SER A 71 -19.68 -10.64 32.99
C SER A 71 -20.92 -9.89 32.48
N SER A 72 -21.97 -10.62 32.08
CA SER A 72 -23.25 -10.05 31.63
C SER A 72 -24.29 -9.93 32.75
N ALA A 73 -24.33 -10.87 33.70
CA ALA A 73 -25.36 -10.92 34.75
C ALA A 73 -24.93 -10.35 36.11
N ASP A 74 -23.62 -10.20 36.35
CA ASP A 74 -22.98 -9.82 37.62
C ASP A 74 -23.53 -10.59 38.84
N ASN A 75 -23.72 -11.90 38.68
CA ASN A 75 -24.34 -12.75 39.68
C ASN A 75 -23.68 -14.14 39.72
N THR A 76 -23.14 -14.53 40.87
CA THR A 76 -22.42 -15.80 41.04
C THR A 76 -23.33 -17.04 40.90
N SER A 77 -24.65 -16.89 41.04
CA SER A 77 -25.60 -18.00 40.85
C SER A 77 -25.68 -18.52 39.40
N VAL A 78 -25.19 -17.76 38.42
CA VAL A 78 -25.17 -18.18 37.01
C VAL A 78 -23.96 -19.07 36.66
N LEU A 79 -22.90 -19.06 37.47
CA LEU A 79 -21.62 -19.70 37.16
C LEU A 79 -21.76 -21.21 36.91
N THR A 80 -22.26 -21.93 37.92
CA THR A 80 -22.35 -23.40 37.85
C THR A 80 -23.38 -23.87 36.81
N PRO A 81 -24.58 -23.28 36.67
CA PRO A 81 -25.50 -23.61 35.58
C PRO A 81 -24.88 -23.42 34.19
N SER A 82 -24.21 -22.29 33.93
CA SER A 82 -23.60 -22.02 32.63
C SER A 82 -22.45 -22.97 32.29
N ALA A 83 -21.55 -23.24 33.24
CA ALA A 83 -20.48 -24.22 33.05
C ALA A 83 -21.05 -25.63 32.77
N ARG A 84 -22.14 -26.00 33.46
CA ARG A 84 -22.82 -27.29 33.27
C ARG A 84 -23.47 -27.42 31.90
N ASP A 85 -24.17 -26.39 31.44
CA ASP A 85 -24.84 -26.41 30.14
C ASP A 85 -23.83 -26.55 29.00
N ILE A 86 -22.69 -25.87 29.09
CA ILE A 86 -21.60 -25.98 28.13
C ILE A 86 -20.99 -27.37 28.12
N ALA A 87 -20.71 -27.93 29.30
CA ALA A 87 -20.18 -29.29 29.38
C ALA A 87 -21.15 -30.33 28.80
N LEU A 88 -22.46 -30.19 29.07
CA LEU A 88 -23.49 -31.06 28.50
C LEU A 88 -23.59 -30.89 26.98
N ALA A 89 -23.53 -29.66 26.46
CA ALA A 89 -23.54 -29.37 25.03
C ALA A 89 -22.30 -29.98 24.31
N ASN A 90 -21.17 -30.07 24.99
CA ASN A 90 -19.95 -30.71 24.50
C ASN A 90 -19.93 -32.24 24.73
N GLY A 91 -21.04 -32.84 25.16
CA GLY A 91 -21.20 -34.28 25.30
C GLY A 91 -20.69 -34.86 26.62
N LEU A 92 -20.33 -34.03 27.60
CA LEU A 92 -19.94 -34.48 28.94
C LEU A 92 -21.16 -34.75 29.82
N SER A 93 -21.67 -35.98 29.77
CA SER A 93 -22.72 -36.46 30.68
C SER A 93 -22.13 -37.19 31.90
N GLY A 94 -22.85 -37.12 33.03
CA GLY A 94 -22.50 -37.84 34.26
C GLY A 94 -21.27 -37.32 35.00
N ALA A 95 -20.80 -36.10 34.70
CA ALA A 95 -19.76 -35.41 35.47
C ALA A 95 -20.37 -34.47 36.52
N THR A 96 -19.68 -34.29 37.64
CA THR A 96 -19.95 -33.25 38.63
C THR A 96 -19.15 -32.01 38.23
N ILE A 97 -19.83 -30.87 38.09
CA ILE A 97 -19.25 -29.60 37.66
C ILE A 97 -19.52 -28.57 38.75
N ASN A 98 -18.48 -27.90 39.20
CA ASN A 98 -18.56 -26.78 40.14
C ASN A 98 -17.89 -25.57 39.51
N ALA A 99 -18.51 -24.40 39.63
CA ALA A 99 -17.93 -23.14 39.16
C ALA A 99 -18.07 -22.07 40.24
N GLU A 100 -16.97 -21.41 40.57
CA GLU A 100 -16.89 -20.39 41.61
C GLU A 100 -16.11 -19.15 41.15
N LEU A 101 -16.39 -18.01 41.78
CA LEU A 101 -15.66 -16.77 41.54
C LEU A 101 -14.46 -16.72 42.47
N VAL A 102 -13.29 -16.45 41.92
CA VAL A 102 -12.02 -16.27 42.63
C VAL A 102 -11.57 -14.82 42.42
N GLU A 103 -11.23 -14.14 43.51
CA GLU A 103 -10.66 -12.79 43.46
C GLU A 103 -9.13 -12.86 43.53
N ASP A 104 -8.47 -11.81 43.06
CA ASP A 104 -7.01 -11.65 43.03
C ASP A 104 -6.27 -12.76 42.25
N PHE A 105 -6.84 -13.20 41.12
CA PHE A 105 -6.26 -14.25 40.29
C PHE A 105 -6.35 -13.93 38.78
N PRO A 106 -5.24 -14.00 38.01
CA PRO A 106 -3.89 -14.37 38.44
C PRO A 106 -3.12 -13.21 39.11
N ASN A 107 -3.57 -11.96 38.98
CA ASN A 107 -2.97 -10.79 39.61
C ASN A 107 -3.92 -10.18 40.66
N ALA A 108 -3.38 -9.42 41.61
CA ALA A 108 -4.17 -8.66 42.57
C ALA A 108 -5.11 -7.67 41.83
N GLY A 109 -6.40 -7.70 42.17
CA GLY A 109 -7.46 -6.92 41.53
C GLY A 109 -8.20 -7.61 40.38
N ASP A 110 -7.70 -8.72 39.85
CA ASP A 110 -8.39 -9.49 38.80
C ASP A 110 -9.47 -10.41 39.40
N LYS A 111 -10.59 -10.58 38.68
CA LYS A 111 -11.58 -11.62 38.99
C LYS A 111 -11.39 -12.79 38.03
N ALA A 112 -11.53 -14.01 38.51
CA ALA A 112 -11.50 -15.20 37.67
C ALA A 112 -12.65 -16.14 38.02
N VAL A 113 -13.12 -16.91 37.05
CA VAL A 113 -14.03 -18.04 37.28
C VAL A 113 -13.20 -19.32 37.28
N HIS A 114 -13.24 -20.04 38.40
CA HIS A 114 -12.64 -21.35 38.56
C HIS A 114 -13.70 -22.43 38.30
N VAL A 115 -13.42 -23.34 37.36
CA VAL A 115 -14.31 -24.48 37.04
C VAL A 115 -13.58 -25.79 37.29
N THR A 116 -14.18 -26.62 38.14
CA THR A 116 -13.74 -27.99 38.41
C THR A 116 -14.70 -28.98 37.76
N VAL A 117 -14.16 -29.89 36.95
CA VAL A 117 -14.90 -30.95 36.28
C VAL A 117 -14.40 -32.31 36.77
N ARG A 118 -15.28 -33.07 37.43
CA ARG A 118 -14.96 -34.39 37.98
C ARG A 118 -15.86 -35.46 37.37
N LYS A 119 -15.27 -36.53 36.85
CA LYS A 119 -16.02 -37.69 36.32
C LYS A 119 -15.45 -39.01 36.83
N SER A 120 -16.33 -39.86 37.33
CA SER A 120 -15.97 -41.20 37.80
C SER A 120 -15.89 -42.19 36.64
N VAL A 121 -14.75 -42.86 36.48
CA VAL A 121 -14.49 -43.87 35.44
C VAL A 121 -14.41 -45.26 36.09
N PRO A 122 -15.24 -46.24 35.69
CA PRO A 122 -15.21 -47.58 36.26
C PRO A 122 -13.94 -48.34 35.85
N TYR A 123 -13.40 -49.16 36.77
CA TYR A 123 -12.33 -50.10 36.45
C TYR A 123 -12.82 -51.19 35.50
N MET A 124 -12.09 -51.45 34.41
CA MET A 124 -12.45 -52.46 33.40
C MET A 124 -11.55 -53.67 33.49
N LEU A 125 -10.31 -53.62 33.00
CA LEU A 125 -9.43 -54.80 33.02
C LEU A 125 -8.82 -55.04 34.39
N ALA A 126 -8.59 -54.00 35.20
CA ALA A 126 -8.15 -54.15 36.58
C ALA A 126 -9.16 -54.95 37.43
N SER A 127 -10.44 -55.01 37.02
CA SER A 127 -11.44 -55.87 37.69
C SER A 127 -11.12 -57.36 37.64
N VAL A 128 -10.38 -57.81 36.62
CA VAL A 128 -9.91 -59.20 36.49
C VAL A 128 -8.92 -59.56 37.60
N LEU A 129 -8.23 -58.56 38.16
CA LEU A 129 -7.33 -58.70 39.31
C LEU A 129 -8.01 -58.45 40.66
N GLY A 130 -9.33 -58.23 40.68
CA GLY A 130 -10.10 -57.97 41.91
C GLY A 130 -10.30 -56.51 42.27
N PHE A 131 -9.94 -55.55 41.40
CA PHE A 131 -10.31 -54.14 41.60
C PHE A 131 -11.80 -53.93 41.30
N SER A 132 -12.58 -53.50 42.28
CA SER A 132 -14.01 -53.18 42.09
C SER A 132 -14.26 -51.69 42.29
N GLY A 133 -15.17 -51.11 41.50
CA GLY A 133 -15.61 -49.72 41.64
C GLY A 133 -15.14 -48.81 40.49
N SER A 134 -15.00 -47.54 40.80
CA SER A 134 -14.55 -46.48 39.88
C SER A 134 -13.46 -45.62 40.53
N TYR A 135 -12.74 -44.87 39.70
CA TYR A 135 -11.80 -43.86 40.11
C TYR A 135 -12.19 -42.51 39.49
N ASP A 136 -11.92 -41.43 40.21
CA ASP A 136 -12.31 -40.10 39.77
C ASP A 136 -11.20 -39.45 38.94
N VAL A 137 -11.60 -38.89 37.81
CA VAL A 137 -10.74 -38.09 36.93
C VAL A 137 -11.22 -36.66 37.02
N GLU A 138 -10.32 -35.78 37.43
CA GLU A 138 -10.58 -34.36 37.65
C GLU A 138 -9.78 -33.49 36.67
N ALA A 139 -10.37 -32.37 36.29
CA ALA A 139 -9.73 -31.30 35.53
C ALA A 139 -10.23 -29.94 36.04
N GLU A 140 -9.33 -28.97 36.05
CA GLU A 140 -9.59 -27.61 36.52
C GLU A 140 -9.22 -26.62 35.43
N ALA A 141 -9.95 -25.51 35.38
CA ALA A 141 -9.68 -24.39 34.48
C ALA A 141 -10.05 -23.07 35.13
N TYR A 142 -9.28 -22.03 34.83
CA TYR A 142 -9.52 -20.67 35.29
C TYR A 142 -9.74 -19.75 34.09
N ALA A 143 -10.81 -18.97 34.11
CA ALA A 143 -11.05 -17.90 33.14
C ALA A 143 -10.95 -16.55 33.87
N SER A 144 -9.87 -15.82 33.63
CA SER A 144 -9.68 -14.48 34.16
C SER A 144 -10.52 -13.49 33.36
N MET A 145 -11.24 -12.64 34.09
CA MET A 145 -11.98 -11.49 33.60
C MET A 145 -11.16 -10.28 34.01
N GLY A 146 -10.44 -9.68 33.05
CA GLY A 146 -9.71 -8.45 33.31
C GLY A 146 -10.65 -7.42 33.93
N GLY A 147 -10.19 -6.71 34.97
CA GLY A 147 -10.98 -5.70 35.66
C GLY A 147 -11.38 -4.49 34.80
N GLU A 148 -10.90 -4.41 33.56
CA GLU A 148 -11.15 -3.30 32.65
C GLU A 148 -12.06 -3.71 31.49
N LYS A 149 -13.04 -2.85 31.19
CA LYS A 149 -13.85 -2.98 29.96
C LYS A 149 -12.91 -3.10 28.75
N PRO A 150 -13.27 -3.83 27.68
CA PRO A 150 -12.57 -3.68 26.41
C PRO A 150 -12.70 -2.23 25.89
N PHE A 151 -11.72 -1.74 25.12
CA PHE A 151 -11.77 -0.46 24.42
C PHE A 151 -11.72 -0.69 22.90
N ALA A 152 -12.23 0.24 22.10
CA ALA A 152 -12.18 0.15 20.64
C ALA A 152 -10.74 0.31 20.12
N ALA A 153 -10.40 -0.26 18.97
CA ALA A 153 -9.06 -0.07 18.42
C ALA A 153 -8.81 1.42 18.07
N PRO A 154 -7.56 1.92 18.19
CA PRO A 154 -7.26 3.31 17.90
C PRO A 154 -7.43 3.59 16.41
N CYS A 155 -7.96 4.76 16.08
CA CYS A 155 -7.91 5.34 14.73
C CYS A 155 -7.04 6.60 14.69
N PHE A 156 -6.79 7.22 15.85
CA PHE A 156 -5.72 8.17 16.05
C PHE A 156 -4.80 7.58 17.11
N LEU A 157 -3.53 7.37 16.77
CA LEU A 157 -2.51 6.84 17.68
C LEU A 157 -1.27 7.72 17.65
N ALA A 158 -0.95 8.36 18.77
CA ALA A 158 0.34 9.02 18.97
C ALA A 158 1.31 8.11 19.73
N LEU A 159 2.49 7.87 19.16
CA LEU A 159 3.50 6.96 19.69
C LEU A 159 4.47 7.64 20.66
N SER A 160 4.54 8.97 20.68
CA SER A 160 5.39 9.72 21.61
C SER A 160 4.94 9.45 23.05
N SER A 161 5.90 9.16 23.93
CA SER A 161 5.68 9.10 25.39
C SER A 161 5.74 10.49 26.05
N GLY A 162 5.76 11.56 25.26
CA GLY A 162 5.88 12.93 25.73
C GLY A 162 4.63 13.48 26.41
N SER A 163 4.74 14.65 27.02
CA SER A 163 3.63 15.33 27.71
C SER A 163 2.63 16.03 26.79
N GLN A 164 2.86 16.00 25.47
CA GLN A 164 1.99 16.57 24.44
C GLN A 164 1.92 15.64 23.22
N ALA A 165 1.81 14.32 23.46
CA ALA A 165 1.73 13.32 22.40
C ALA A 165 0.51 13.56 21.48
N ILE A 166 -0.64 13.90 22.07
CA ILE A 166 -1.75 14.52 21.34
C ILE A 166 -2.05 15.88 21.95
N LYS A 167 -2.10 16.91 21.10
CA LYS A 167 -2.42 18.28 21.50
C LYS A 167 -3.52 18.87 20.63
N VAL A 168 -4.60 19.30 21.28
CA VAL A 168 -5.73 19.97 20.62
C VAL A 168 -5.92 21.37 21.20
N SER A 169 -5.99 22.40 20.35
CA SER A 169 -6.15 23.79 20.82
C SER A 169 -6.79 24.73 19.79
N GLY A 170 -7.14 25.94 20.22
CA GLY A 170 -7.55 27.02 19.31
C GLY A 170 -8.82 26.70 18.51
N GLY A 171 -9.81 26.06 19.13
CA GLY A 171 -11.08 25.70 18.47
C GLY A 171 -11.00 24.55 17.48
N ALA A 172 -9.88 23.83 17.42
CA ALA A 172 -9.75 22.64 16.59
C ALA A 172 -10.60 21.46 17.10
N SER A 173 -10.91 20.51 16.22
CA SER A 173 -11.72 19.34 16.56
C SER A 173 -11.16 18.02 15.99
N ILE A 174 -11.17 16.97 16.82
CA ILE A 174 -11.01 15.56 16.42
C ILE A 174 -12.35 14.86 16.61
N SER A 175 -12.87 14.22 15.56
CA SER A 175 -14.15 13.49 15.59
C SER A 175 -14.00 12.05 15.15
N ALA A 176 -14.06 11.11 16.09
CA ALA A 176 -13.75 9.70 15.95
C ALA A 176 -14.79 8.84 16.70
N SER A 177 -16.08 9.09 16.51
CA SER A 177 -17.15 8.53 17.35
C SER A 177 -17.25 6.99 17.37
N SER A 178 -16.62 6.30 16.42
CA SER A 178 -16.63 4.84 16.29
C SER A 178 -15.31 4.17 16.67
N CYS A 179 -14.29 4.91 17.09
CA CYS A 179 -12.94 4.39 17.37
C CYS A 179 -12.23 5.19 18.46
N THR A 180 -11.02 4.73 18.83
CA THR A 180 -10.27 5.33 19.93
C THR A 180 -9.31 6.44 19.46
N VAL A 181 -9.24 7.51 20.25
CA VAL A 181 -8.15 8.49 20.19
C VAL A 181 -7.15 8.16 21.31
N ALA A 182 -6.01 7.58 20.93
CA ALA A 182 -5.03 7.03 21.84
C ALA A 182 -3.66 7.73 21.72
N ALA A 183 -2.97 7.86 22.84
CA ALA A 183 -1.58 8.29 22.90
C ALA A 183 -0.81 7.42 23.88
N ILE A 184 0.45 7.08 23.58
CA ILE A 184 1.35 6.46 24.57
C ILE A 184 1.58 7.46 25.71
N GLY A 185 1.98 8.69 25.37
CA GLY A 185 2.14 9.81 26.30
C GLY A 185 0.84 10.56 26.60
N SER A 186 0.97 11.81 27.06
CA SER A 186 -0.18 12.58 27.53
C SER A 186 -1.03 13.19 26.40
N ILE A 187 -2.34 13.29 26.65
CA ILE A 187 -3.32 13.98 25.80
C ILE A 187 -3.68 15.33 26.44
N VAL A 188 -3.54 16.42 25.68
CA VAL A 188 -3.79 17.80 26.14
C VAL A 188 -4.77 18.51 25.22
N ASN A 189 -5.98 18.83 25.73
CA ASN A 189 -6.97 19.65 25.03
C ASN A 189 -7.13 21.03 25.68
N THR A 190 -6.46 22.06 25.16
CA THR A 190 -6.53 23.41 25.75
C THR A 190 -7.89 24.08 25.49
N SER A 191 -8.38 24.06 24.24
CA SER A 191 -9.56 24.86 23.84
C SER A 191 -10.24 24.36 22.56
N GLY A 192 -10.14 23.06 22.27
CA GLY A 192 -10.80 22.40 21.14
C GLY A 192 -11.81 21.33 21.59
N SER A 193 -12.22 20.46 20.67
CA SER A 193 -13.08 19.32 20.97
C SER A 193 -12.46 18.00 20.54
N VAL A 194 -12.54 16.98 21.39
CA VAL A 194 -12.23 15.60 21.04
C VAL A 194 -13.48 14.79 21.31
N THR A 195 -14.06 14.23 20.25
CA THR A 195 -15.16 13.26 20.32
C THR A 195 -14.65 11.92 19.85
N ALA A 196 -14.76 10.88 20.66
CA ALA A 196 -14.26 9.54 20.34
C ALA A 196 -15.17 8.44 20.92
N HIS A 197 -14.98 7.18 20.54
CA HIS A 197 -15.53 6.07 21.30
C HIS A 197 -14.81 5.96 22.65
N ASP A 198 -13.48 5.87 22.63
CA ASP A 198 -12.64 5.95 23.82
C ASP A 198 -11.53 7.00 23.65
N ILE A 199 -11.09 7.56 24.78
CA ILE A 199 -9.87 8.40 24.85
C ILE A 199 -8.89 7.70 25.78
N ILE A 200 -7.69 7.40 25.30
CA ILE A 200 -6.71 6.61 26.06
C ILE A 200 -5.35 7.31 26.09
N SER A 201 -4.85 7.55 27.29
CA SER A 201 -3.46 7.91 27.55
C SER A 201 -2.76 6.72 28.21
N GLY A 202 -1.87 6.06 27.47
CA GLY A 202 -1.30 4.76 27.84
C GLY A 202 -0.44 4.81 29.09
N SER A 203 0.46 5.79 29.19
CA SER A 203 1.33 6.02 30.34
C SER A 203 1.28 7.47 30.87
N GLY A 204 0.50 8.35 30.24
CA GLY A 204 0.50 9.78 30.53
C GLY A 204 -0.77 10.31 31.21
N ASP A 205 -0.89 11.63 31.19
CA ASP A 205 -2.03 12.38 31.70
C ASP A 205 -3.10 12.55 30.61
N VAL A 206 -4.34 12.85 31.02
CA VAL A 206 -5.37 13.42 30.16
C VAL A 206 -5.81 14.75 30.76
N SER A 207 -5.63 15.85 30.03
CA SER A 207 -5.98 17.17 30.54
C SER A 207 -6.83 17.96 29.56
N THR A 208 -7.76 18.74 30.11
CA THR A 208 -8.47 19.78 29.37
C THR A 208 -8.56 21.08 30.15
N GLN A 209 -8.63 22.22 29.46
CA GLN A 209 -8.94 23.51 30.07
C GLN A 209 -10.38 23.94 29.74
N SER A 210 -10.59 24.69 28.64
CA SER A 210 -11.91 25.09 28.18
C SER A 210 -12.47 24.19 27.06
N GLY A 211 -11.72 23.17 26.65
CA GLY A 211 -12.09 22.25 25.59
C GLY A 211 -13.02 21.12 26.04
N ALA A 212 -13.66 20.47 25.06
CA ALA A 212 -14.55 19.33 25.27
C ALA A 212 -13.83 17.98 25.08
N LEU A 213 -14.02 17.03 26.00
CA LEU A 213 -13.57 15.63 25.89
C LEU A 213 -14.77 14.70 26.03
N ASN A 214 -15.36 14.29 24.91
CA ASN A 214 -16.58 13.48 24.85
C ASN A 214 -16.27 12.07 24.34
N ALA A 215 -16.39 11.07 25.20
CA ALA A 215 -16.19 9.67 24.86
C ALA A 215 -17.08 8.76 25.71
N GLU A 216 -17.23 7.49 25.30
CA GLU A 216 -17.87 6.48 26.14
C GLU A 216 -17.00 6.13 27.35
N SER A 217 -15.67 6.14 27.19
CA SER A 217 -14.74 6.01 28.30
C SER A 217 -13.46 6.85 28.13
N ILE A 218 -12.85 7.23 29.26
CA ILE A 218 -11.51 7.83 29.28
C ILE A 218 -10.59 6.99 30.17
N ARG A 219 -9.42 6.62 29.66
CA ARG A 219 -8.36 5.91 30.40
C ARG A 219 -7.08 6.74 30.47
N TYR A 220 -6.43 6.71 31.63
CA TYR A 220 -5.18 7.42 31.86
C TYR A 220 -4.36 6.76 32.97
N ALA A 221 -3.05 6.68 32.78
CA ALA A 221 -2.14 6.18 33.82
C ALA A 221 -1.76 7.26 34.84
N GLY A 222 -1.52 8.48 34.35
CA GLY A 222 -1.13 9.64 35.16
C GLY A 222 -2.33 10.27 35.87
N GLU A 223 -2.60 11.54 35.60
CA GLU A 223 -3.73 12.28 36.16
C GLU A 223 -4.73 12.73 35.11
N PHE A 224 -6.00 12.78 35.52
CA PHE A 224 -7.04 13.50 34.78
C PHE A 224 -7.22 14.89 35.38
N SER A 225 -7.10 15.93 34.55
CA SER A 225 -7.24 17.33 34.99
C SER A 225 -8.22 18.10 34.12
N ALA A 226 -9.26 18.65 34.76
CA ALA A 226 -10.20 19.59 34.15
C ALA A 226 -10.66 20.60 35.22
N PRO A 227 -10.81 21.90 34.88
CA PRO A 227 -11.39 22.86 35.81
C PRO A 227 -12.79 22.44 36.25
N GLU A 228 -13.16 22.70 37.52
CA GLU A 228 -14.46 22.30 38.09
C GLU A 228 -15.67 22.85 37.30
N TRP A 229 -15.51 24.01 36.67
CA TRP A 229 -16.54 24.64 35.86
C TRP A 229 -16.70 24.03 34.47
N ASN A 230 -15.76 23.20 34.01
CA ASN A 230 -15.84 22.57 32.69
C ASN A 230 -16.71 21.31 32.78
N SER A 231 -17.96 21.42 32.33
CA SER A 231 -18.91 20.31 32.25
C SER A 231 -18.86 19.53 30.92
N GLN A 232 -18.00 19.94 29.98
CA GLN A 232 -17.86 19.31 28.65
C GLN A 232 -16.87 18.14 28.67
N VAL A 233 -16.88 17.35 29.72
CA VAL A 233 -16.00 16.19 29.90
C VAL A 233 -16.82 14.96 30.25
N THR A 234 -16.42 13.81 29.71
CA THR A 234 -16.98 12.48 30.01
C THR A 234 -17.16 12.30 31.54
N PRO A 235 -18.31 11.85 32.07
CA PRO A 235 -18.57 11.77 33.51
C PRO A 235 -17.52 10.94 34.27
N SER A 236 -17.26 11.27 35.54
CA SER A 236 -16.24 10.60 36.35
C SER A 236 -16.44 9.08 36.53
N LYS A 237 -17.68 8.60 36.43
CA LYS A 237 -18.01 7.16 36.48
C LYS A 237 -17.51 6.36 35.27
N ASP A 238 -17.24 7.04 34.16
CA ASP A 238 -16.79 6.44 32.90
C ASP A 238 -15.29 6.74 32.66
N ARG A 239 -14.58 7.13 33.74
CA ARG A 239 -13.14 7.39 33.76
C ARG A 239 -12.44 6.30 34.54
N THR A 240 -11.39 5.74 33.97
CA THR A 240 -10.59 4.67 34.59
C THR A 240 -9.13 5.12 34.68
N LYS A 241 -8.54 4.98 35.87
CA LYS A 241 -7.12 5.21 36.08
C LYS A 241 -6.37 3.89 36.03
N GLY A 242 -5.47 3.74 35.05
CA GLY A 242 -4.74 2.51 34.78
C GLY A 242 -3.82 2.67 33.58
N GLU A 243 -2.72 1.92 33.57
CA GLU A 243 -1.83 1.86 32.41
C GLU A 243 -2.50 1.09 31.27
N THR A 244 -2.37 1.59 30.04
CA THR A 244 -2.83 0.88 28.85
C THR A 244 -1.64 0.68 27.91
N ALA A 245 -1.30 -0.58 27.66
CA ALA A 245 -0.26 -0.91 26.69
C ALA A 245 -0.74 -0.55 25.28
N LEU A 246 0.02 0.33 24.64
CA LEU A 246 -0.20 0.78 23.26
C LEU A 246 1.10 0.59 22.48
N SER A 247 0.99 0.11 21.24
CA SER A 247 2.12 -0.11 20.34
C SER A 247 1.72 0.24 18.91
N ASP A 248 2.72 0.47 18.07
CA ASP A 248 2.51 0.68 16.64
C ASP A 248 2.04 -0.63 15.96
N PRO A 249 0.82 -0.66 15.38
CA PRO A 249 0.29 -1.85 14.72
C PRO A 249 1.02 -2.21 13.43
N LEU A 250 1.73 -1.27 12.79
CA LEU A 250 2.39 -1.47 11.49
C LEU A 250 3.92 -1.60 11.58
N ALA A 251 4.48 -1.63 12.80
CA ALA A 251 5.93 -1.65 13.02
C ALA A 251 6.64 -2.82 12.32
N ASN A 252 6.00 -4.00 12.31
CA ASN A 252 6.57 -5.25 11.80
C ASN A 252 5.89 -5.76 10.52
N ASP A 253 5.13 -4.92 9.83
CA ASP A 253 4.42 -5.34 8.62
C ASP A 253 5.43 -5.73 7.50
N PRO A 254 5.41 -6.97 7.00
CA PRO A 254 6.37 -7.44 6.01
C PRO A 254 6.15 -6.84 4.61
N ALA A 255 4.91 -6.51 4.24
CA ALA A 255 4.61 -5.86 2.98
C ALA A 255 5.16 -4.44 2.97
N LEU A 256 5.04 -3.73 4.10
CA LEU A 256 5.58 -2.41 4.31
C LEU A 256 7.11 -2.40 4.32
N ALA A 257 7.74 -3.35 5.01
CA ALA A 257 9.19 -3.54 4.97
C ALA A 257 9.69 -3.79 3.53
N SER A 258 9.00 -4.64 2.77
CA SER A 258 9.32 -4.87 1.35
C SER A 258 9.15 -3.61 0.51
N ALA A 259 8.11 -2.81 0.75
CA ALA A 259 7.87 -1.59 -0.02
C ALA A 259 8.89 -0.49 0.29
N ARG A 260 9.24 -0.31 1.56
CA ARG A 260 10.31 0.61 2.01
C ARG A 260 11.66 0.27 1.39
N SER A 261 11.97 -1.02 1.19
CA SER A 261 13.23 -1.45 0.55
C SER A 261 13.39 -0.98 -0.90
N GLN A 262 12.30 -0.54 -1.53
CA GLN A 262 12.31 -0.02 -2.90
C GLN A 262 12.48 1.50 -2.97
N ILE A 263 12.55 2.20 -1.84
CA ILE A 263 12.87 3.63 -1.79
C ILE A 263 14.24 3.86 -2.47
N GLY A 264 14.29 4.84 -3.37
CA GLY A 264 15.48 5.14 -4.17
C GLY A 264 15.67 4.26 -5.41
N HIS A 265 14.78 3.29 -5.66
CA HIS A 265 14.76 2.57 -6.92
C HIS A 265 14.36 3.50 -8.07
N ALA A 266 15.12 3.43 -9.16
CA ALA A 266 14.74 3.95 -10.46
C ALA A 266 15.18 2.95 -11.52
N ASP A 267 14.32 2.70 -12.49
CA ASP A 267 14.69 1.86 -13.62
C ASP A 267 15.77 2.51 -14.47
N THR A 268 16.67 1.68 -15.00
CA THR A 268 17.78 2.16 -15.82
C THR A 268 17.26 2.68 -17.15
N VAL A 269 17.50 3.97 -17.42
CA VAL A 269 17.18 4.58 -18.71
C VAL A 269 18.22 4.17 -19.77
N PRO A 270 17.82 3.49 -20.86
CA PRO A 270 18.74 3.04 -21.90
C PRO A 270 19.54 4.17 -22.54
N ALA A 271 20.79 3.88 -22.92
CA ALA A 271 21.61 4.81 -23.71
C ALA A 271 21.10 4.87 -25.16
N LEU A 272 20.97 6.08 -25.70
CA LEU A 272 20.62 6.30 -27.11
C LEU A 272 21.89 6.50 -27.94
N THR A 273 21.94 5.85 -29.10
CA THR A 273 23.08 5.92 -30.03
C THR A 273 22.68 6.58 -31.33
N ASN A 274 23.64 7.17 -32.04
CA ASN A 274 23.39 7.75 -33.35
C ASN A 274 23.11 6.65 -34.40
N PRO A 275 22.24 6.92 -35.40
CA PRO A 275 22.06 6.01 -36.51
C PRO A 275 23.34 5.89 -37.34
N THR A 276 23.52 4.78 -38.04
CA THR A 276 24.61 4.64 -39.01
C THR A 276 24.24 5.33 -40.33
N THR A 277 24.96 6.40 -40.69
CA THR A 277 24.72 7.16 -41.93
C THR A 277 25.99 7.23 -42.81
N PRO A 278 26.09 6.38 -43.85
CA PRO A 278 27.22 6.37 -44.78
C PRO A 278 27.37 7.69 -45.55
N SER A 279 28.56 7.94 -46.10
CA SER A 279 28.79 9.10 -46.97
C SER A 279 28.00 9.01 -48.27
N GLY A 280 27.36 10.11 -48.65
CA GLY A 280 26.61 10.24 -49.91
C GLY A 280 26.76 11.65 -50.49
N SER A 281 26.23 11.86 -51.70
CA SER A 281 26.16 13.19 -52.32
C SER A 281 25.14 14.09 -51.63
N ASP A 282 25.37 15.39 -51.61
CA ASP A 282 24.41 16.36 -51.09
C ASP A 282 23.19 16.48 -52.02
N TRP A 283 22.01 16.54 -51.42
CA TRP A 283 20.72 16.68 -52.07
C TRP A 283 20.18 18.07 -51.77
N SER A 284 20.18 18.94 -52.77
CA SER A 284 19.53 20.26 -52.70
C SER A 284 18.33 20.27 -53.63
N PHE A 285 17.13 20.14 -53.06
CA PHE A 285 15.86 20.37 -53.74
C PHE A 285 15.58 21.87 -53.74
N SER A 286 15.79 22.52 -54.88
CA SER A 286 15.63 23.97 -54.98
C SER A 286 15.14 24.37 -56.37
N TRP A 287 15.05 25.67 -56.63
CA TRP A 287 14.77 26.16 -57.99
C TRP A 287 15.89 25.82 -58.98
N SER A 288 17.11 25.63 -58.46
CA SER A 288 18.33 25.20 -59.16
C SER A 288 18.92 23.95 -58.46
N PRO A 289 18.32 22.76 -58.65
CA PRO A 289 18.63 21.58 -57.85
C PRO A 289 20.05 21.07 -58.08
N SER A 290 20.60 20.39 -57.07
CA SER A 290 21.84 19.61 -57.21
C SER A 290 21.69 18.50 -58.26
N SER A 291 22.79 18.07 -58.88
CA SER A 291 22.78 16.99 -59.88
C SER A 291 22.18 15.68 -59.37
N ALA A 292 22.30 15.40 -58.06
CA ALA A 292 21.77 14.21 -57.42
C ALA A 292 20.23 14.11 -57.39
N VAL A 293 19.52 15.24 -57.50
CA VAL A 293 18.05 15.29 -57.41
C VAL A 293 17.37 15.95 -58.60
N ALA A 294 18.14 16.51 -59.55
CA ALA A 294 17.60 17.17 -60.74
C ALA A 294 16.68 16.26 -61.56
N GLY A 295 16.96 14.95 -61.61
CA GLY A 295 16.13 13.95 -62.30
C GLY A 295 14.79 13.63 -61.64
N TYR A 296 14.56 14.05 -60.38
CA TYR A 296 13.31 13.83 -59.65
C TYR A 296 12.29 14.95 -59.86
N ARG A 297 12.65 16.01 -60.59
CA ARG A 297 11.77 17.16 -60.85
C ARG A 297 10.63 16.75 -61.79
N THR A 298 9.38 17.04 -61.41
CA THR A 298 8.20 16.57 -62.16
C THR A 298 7.95 17.38 -63.45
N THR A 299 8.36 18.64 -63.45
CA THR A 299 8.21 19.55 -64.60
C THR A 299 9.48 20.40 -64.80
N PRO A 300 9.83 20.76 -66.05
CA PRO A 300 10.91 21.70 -66.30
C PRO A 300 10.64 23.01 -65.57
N TYR A 301 11.60 23.48 -64.76
CA TYR A 301 11.51 24.71 -63.97
C TYR A 301 10.44 24.74 -62.86
N GLY A 302 9.70 23.64 -62.61
CA GLY A 302 8.68 23.56 -61.55
C GLY A 302 9.25 23.38 -60.13
N GLY A 303 8.47 23.68 -59.10
CA GLY A 303 8.89 23.54 -57.69
C GLY A 303 8.62 22.16 -57.08
N GLU A 304 8.27 21.15 -57.88
CA GLU A 304 7.82 19.84 -57.39
C GLU A 304 8.78 18.71 -57.76
N TYR A 305 9.04 17.84 -56.79
CA TYR A 305 9.93 16.70 -56.88
C TYR A 305 9.24 15.43 -56.40
N TYR A 306 9.41 14.34 -57.15
CA TYR A 306 8.98 13.00 -56.78
C TYR A 306 10.19 12.06 -56.77
N VAL A 307 10.56 11.60 -55.57
CA VAL A 307 11.64 10.63 -55.37
C VAL A 307 11.03 9.23 -55.39
N PRO A 308 11.41 8.37 -56.35
CA PRO A 308 10.85 7.03 -56.46
C PRO A 308 11.29 6.14 -55.30
N ARG A 309 10.71 4.95 -55.20
CA ARG A 309 11.07 3.98 -54.17
C ARG A 309 12.53 3.58 -54.28
N GLY A 310 13.27 3.67 -53.18
CA GLY A 310 14.67 3.24 -53.17
C GLY A 310 15.38 3.36 -51.82
N ASN A 311 16.64 2.91 -51.81
CA ASN A 311 17.56 3.07 -50.68
C ASN A 311 18.54 4.18 -51.02
N TYR A 312 18.52 5.27 -50.25
CA TYR A 312 19.27 6.49 -50.54
C TYR A 312 20.24 6.83 -49.42
N THR A 313 21.51 7.00 -49.78
CA THR A 313 22.57 7.53 -48.91
C THR A 313 22.85 8.98 -49.30
N VAL A 314 22.53 9.91 -48.41
CA VAL A 314 22.58 11.35 -48.66
C VAL A 314 23.62 12.00 -47.76
N GLY A 315 24.43 12.90 -48.31
CA GLY A 315 25.34 13.75 -47.55
C GLY A 315 24.54 14.71 -46.67
N ARG A 316 24.11 15.85 -47.21
CA ARG A 316 23.16 16.79 -46.62
C ARG A 316 21.85 16.80 -47.41
N LEU A 317 20.71 16.86 -46.74
CA LEU A 317 19.40 16.99 -47.38
C LEU A 317 18.85 18.40 -47.12
N GLU A 318 18.71 19.19 -48.18
CA GLU A 318 18.21 20.56 -48.10
C GLU A 318 17.04 20.77 -49.06
N VAL A 319 15.96 21.35 -48.56
CA VAL A 319 14.79 21.76 -49.34
C VAL A 319 14.68 23.27 -49.25
N ALA A 320 14.82 23.98 -50.38
CA ALA A 320 14.67 25.43 -50.42
C ALA A 320 13.20 25.83 -50.23
N GLY A 321 12.97 27.09 -49.83
CA GLY A 321 11.61 27.59 -49.60
C GLY A 321 10.68 27.50 -50.82
N GLY A 322 9.42 27.17 -50.57
CA GLY A 322 8.38 27.03 -51.61
C GLY A 322 8.48 25.77 -52.46
N ILE A 323 9.31 24.80 -52.09
CA ILE A 323 9.50 23.54 -52.83
C ILE A 323 8.59 22.44 -52.27
N THR A 324 8.02 21.62 -53.15
CA THR A 324 7.27 20.41 -52.79
C THR A 324 8.11 19.17 -53.09
N VAL A 325 8.33 18.32 -52.09
CA VAL A 325 9.06 17.04 -52.26
C VAL A 325 8.20 15.90 -51.72
N ARG A 326 8.04 14.85 -52.51
CA ARG A 326 7.35 13.62 -52.14
C ARG A 326 8.27 12.43 -52.32
N PHE A 327 8.41 11.61 -51.30
CA PHE A 327 9.15 10.36 -51.35
C PHE A 327 8.17 9.19 -51.44
N GLU A 328 8.37 8.26 -52.37
CA GLU A 328 7.52 7.09 -52.51
C GLU A 328 7.64 6.13 -51.30
N SER A 329 6.53 5.49 -50.93
CA SER A 329 6.50 4.50 -49.84
C SER A 329 7.43 3.31 -50.12
N GLY A 330 7.93 2.69 -49.04
CA GLY A 330 8.89 1.60 -49.07
C GLY A 330 10.33 2.04 -49.34
N SER A 331 10.62 3.33 -49.17
CA SER A 331 11.98 3.90 -49.26
C SER A 331 12.75 3.77 -47.95
N ARG A 332 14.08 3.88 -48.02
CA ARG A 332 14.95 4.06 -46.86
C ARG A 332 15.95 5.17 -47.16
N ILE A 333 16.05 6.15 -46.28
CA ILE A 333 16.94 7.30 -46.46
C ILE A 333 17.84 7.45 -45.25
N THR A 334 19.14 7.52 -45.50
CA THR A 334 20.14 7.89 -44.49
C THR A 334 20.75 9.24 -44.86
N VAL A 335 20.74 10.20 -43.95
CA VAL A 335 21.30 11.56 -44.14
C VAL A 335 22.43 11.77 -43.14
N ARG A 336 23.63 12.13 -43.62
CA ARG A 336 24.83 12.22 -42.76
C ARG A 336 25.04 13.57 -42.08
N ASN A 337 24.82 14.65 -42.81
CA ASN A 337 25.24 16.01 -42.47
C ASN A 337 24.05 16.99 -42.35
N GLY A 338 22.93 16.48 -41.84
CA GLY A 338 21.76 17.26 -41.50
C GLY A 338 20.67 17.30 -42.56
N LEU A 339 19.44 17.50 -42.08
CA LEU A 339 18.23 17.70 -42.86
C LEU A 339 17.65 19.08 -42.56
N SER A 340 17.44 19.93 -43.57
CA SER A 340 16.90 21.28 -43.41
C SER A 340 15.84 21.59 -44.47
N ILE A 341 14.67 22.04 -44.02
CA ILE A 341 13.54 22.41 -44.89
C ILE A 341 13.24 23.89 -44.74
N GLY A 342 13.23 24.62 -45.87
CA GLY A 342 12.95 26.04 -45.95
C GLY A 342 11.46 26.36 -45.80
N GLY A 343 11.15 27.60 -45.41
CA GLY A 343 9.77 28.05 -45.20
C GLY A 343 8.88 27.94 -46.44
N GLY A 344 7.60 27.64 -46.22
CA GLY A 344 6.60 27.48 -47.29
C GLY A 344 6.79 26.23 -48.15
N SER A 345 7.71 25.34 -47.79
CA SER A 345 7.92 24.06 -48.48
C SER A 345 6.94 23.01 -47.98
N THR A 346 6.63 22.02 -48.80
CA THR A 346 5.83 20.86 -48.40
C THR A 346 6.64 19.60 -48.63
N VAL A 347 7.06 18.92 -47.57
CA VAL A 347 7.81 17.67 -47.66
C VAL A 347 7.00 16.54 -47.08
N LYS A 348 6.75 15.52 -47.91
CA LYS A 348 6.09 14.28 -47.52
C LYS A 348 7.06 13.12 -47.68
N PHE A 349 7.56 12.65 -46.56
CA PHE A 349 8.16 11.34 -46.46
C PHE A 349 6.99 10.36 -46.29
N ASN A 350 6.55 9.65 -47.33
CA ASN A 350 5.51 8.62 -47.15
C ASN A 350 6.08 7.46 -46.30
N ASP A 351 5.47 6.27 -46.32
CA ASP A 351 5.87 5.16 -45.42
C ASP A 351 7.29 4.70 -45.71
N MET A 352 8.26 5.17 -44.93
CA MET A 352 9.68 5.01 -45.23
C MET A 352 10.54 5.15 -43.97
N ASP A 353 11.71 4.51 -43.97
CA ASP A 353 12.67 4.64 -42.87
C ASP A 353 13.57 5.87 -43.07
N LEU A 354 13.56 6.80 -42.12
CA LEU A 354 14.34 8.03 -42.14
C LEU A 354 15.38 8.05 -41.02
N TYR A 355 16.66 7.98 -41.39
CA TYR A 355 17.79 8.06 -40.48
C TYR A 355 18.58 9.35 -40.74
N VAL A 356 18.76 10.22 -39.74
CA VAL A 356 19.40 11.53 -39.92
C VAL A 356 20.46 11.74 -38.85
N ASN A 357 21.68 12.09 -39.25
CA ASN A 357 22.71 12.66 -38.39
C ASN A 357 22.98 14.12 -38.78
N GLY A 358 23.57 14.89 -37.87
CA GLY A 358 23.99 16.27 -38.15
C GLY A 358 22.88 17.33 -38.01
N GLY A 359 21.77 16.98 -37.36
CA GLY A 359 20.65 17.88 -37.09
C GLY A 359 19.44 17.70 -38.00
N PHE A 360 18.29 18.17 -37.54
CA PHE A 360 16.99 18.05 -38.23
C PHE A 360 16.18 19.33 -38.04
N ASN A 361 15.66 19.88 -39.14
CA ASN A 361 14.74 21.01 -39.13
C ASN A 361 13.62 20.77 -40.16
N SER A 362 12.38 20.64 -39.66
CA SER A 362 11.19 20.39 -40.48
C SER A 362 10.69 21.61 -41.27
N GLY A 363 11.20 22.81 -40.97
CA GLY A 363 10.74 24.06 -41.57
C GLY A 363 9.36 24.52 -41.06
N SER A 364 9.01 25.78 -41.30
CA SER A 364 7.81 26.40 -40.70
C SER A 364 6.47 25.78 -41.12
N SER A 365 6.43 25.00 -42.20
CA SER A 365 5.23 24.28 -42.65
C SER A 365 5.09 22.88 -42.03
N GLY A 366 6.12 22.40 -41.33
CA GLY A 366 6.21 21.04 -40.82
C GLY A 366 6.36 19.98 -41.91
N VAL A 367 6.44 18.72 -41.47
CA VAL A 367 6.56 17.54 -42.35
C VAL A 367 5.55 16.46 -42.02
N THR A 368 5.23 15.66 -43.03
CA THR A 368 4.56 14.36 -42.84
C THR A 368 5.57 13.24 -43.07
N ILE A 369 5.67 12.33 -42.11
CA ILE A 369 6.46 11.10 -42.16
C ILE A 369 5.49 9.93 -41.98
N GLY A 370 5.50 8.94 -42.88
CA GLY A 370 4.63 7.76 -42.81
C GLY A 370 5.03 6.75 -41.72
N ASP A 371 4.69 5.49 -41.92
CA ASP A 371 4.75 4.46 -40.87
C ASP A 371 6.14 3.80 -40.66
N GLY A 372 7.19 4.28 -41.32
CA GLY A 372 8.55 3.74 -41.16
C GLY A 372 9.28 4.28 -39.92
N ALA A 373 10.48 3.75 -39.64
CA ALA A 373 11.26 4.20 -38.49
C ALA A 373 11.79 5.62 -38.67
N LEU A 374 11.78 6.44 -37.61
CA LEU A 374 12.43 7.74 -37.58
C LEU A 374 13.57 7.72 -36.56
N TRP A 375 14.81 7.88 -37.01
CA TRP A 375 15.97 7.93 -36.11
C TRP A 375 16.83 9.16 -36.40
N ILE A 376 16.82 10.10 -35.46
CA ILE A 376 17.59 11.34 -35.54
C ILE A 376 18.73 11.26 -34.50
N GLY A 377 19.96 11.36 -34.96
CA GLY A 377 21.15 11.42 -34.11
C GLY A 377 21.31 12.75 -33.39
N ALA A 378 22.43 12.91 -32.70
CA ALA A 378 22.76 14.12 -31.97
C ALA A 378 22.88 15.33 -32.91
N GLY A 379 22.52 16.50 -32.38
CA GLY A 379 22.47 17.77 -33.09
C GLY A 379 21.25 18.59 -32.67
N ALA A 380 21.06 19.75 -33.29
CA ALA A 380 19.83 20.51 -33.12
C ALA A 380 18.66 19.77 -33.81
N VAL A 381 17.57 19.54 -33.08
CA VAL A 381 16.38 18.84 -33.57
C VAL A 381 15.17 19.75 -33.36
N ASN A 382 14.73 20.37 -34.46
CA ASN A 382 13.67 21.38 -34.47
C ASN A 382 12.50 20.87 -35.30
N PHE A 383 11.37 20.61 -34.63
CA PHE A 383 10.09 20.34 -35.28
C PHE A 383 9.27 21.63 -35.32
N GLU A 384 9.53 22.43 -36.34
CA GLU A 384 8.79 23.66 -36.63
C GLU A 384 7.44 23.35 -37.31
N GLY A 385 6.44 24.20 -37.11
CA GLY A 385 5.11 24.04 -37.71
C GLY A 385 4.34 22.81 -37.21
N THR A 386 3.44 22.28 -38.05
CA THR A 386 2.63 21.09 -37.71
C THR A 386 3.24 19.84 -38.35
N ASN A 387 3.69 18.91 -37.50
CA ASN A 387 4.40 17.70 -37.89
C ASN A 387 3.57 16.47 -37.56
N VAL A 388 3.53 15.53 -38.51
CA VAL A 388 2.85 14.24 -38.33
C VAL A 388 3.83 13.14 -38.67
N LYS A 389 3.98 12.20 -37.76
CA LYS A 389 4.64 10.92 -37.94
C LYS A 389 3.57 9.83 -37.76
N GLY A 390 3.47 8.91 -38.72
CA GLY A 390 2.63 7.72 -38.63
C GLY A 390 3.11 6.75 -37.54
N ASP A 391 2.67 5.51 -37.60
CA ASP A 391 3.11 4.47 -36.66
C ASP A 391 4.60 4.13 -36.89
N GLY A 392 5.22 3.37 -35.98
CA GLY A 392 6.63 2.97 -36.05
C GLY A 392 7.55 3.77 -35.12
N ASP A 393 8.67 3.13 -34.79
CA ASP A 393 9.58 3.60 -33.75
C ASP A 393 10.24 4.95 -34.09
N VAL A 394 10.38 5.78 -33.05
CA VAL A 394 11.04 7.07 -33.08
C VAL A 394 12.18 7.08 -32.08
N THR A 395 13.39 7.37 -32.54
CA THR A 395 14.55 7.60 -31.69
C THR A 395 15.19 8.93 -32.02
N ILE A 396 15.26 9.84 -31.05
CA ILE A 396 15.90 11.15 -31.18
C ILE A 396 16.97 11.24 -30.10
N VAL A 397 18.24 11.16 -30.49
CA VAL A 397 19.36 11.11 -29.54
C VAL A 397 19.57 12.45 -28.83
N GLY A 398 19.26 13.56 -29.50
CA GLY A 398 19.31 14.91 -28.93
C GLY A 398 18.05 15.27 -28.12
N THR A 399 18.08 16.44 -27.50
CA THR A 399 16.88 17.03 -26.89
C THR A 399 15.97 17.58 -27.98
N MET A 400 14.73 17.11 -28.03
CA MET A 400 13.69 17.66 -28.89
C MET A 400 13.05 18.88 -28.22
N GLN A 401 12.90 19.97 -28.96
CA GLN A 401 12.28 21.20 -28.47
C GLN A 401 11.09 21.59 -29.35
N LEU A 402 9.96 21.86 -28.70
CA LEU A 402 8.77 22.44 -29.30
C LEU A 402 8.49 23.81 -28.65
N GLY A 403 8.18 24.80 -29.48
CA GLY A 403 7.78 26.15 -29.11
C GLY A 403 6.33 26.46 -29.47
N GLY A 404 5.93 27.73 -29.33
CA GLY A 404 4.57 28.16 -29.68
C GLY A 404 4.25 27.99 -31.16
N GLY A 405 3.05 27.44 -31.45
CA GLY A 405 2.61 27.12 -32.81
C GLY A 405 3.27 25.89 -33.42
N GLN A 406 4.11 25.18 -32.66
CA GLN A 406 4.71 23.92 -33.08
C GLN A 406 3.90 22.75 -32.52
N HIS A 407 3.44 21.88 -33.41
CA HIS A 407 2.56 20.77 -33.08
C HIS A 407 3.16 19.48 -33.63
N LEU A 408 3.21 18.45 -32.81
CA LEU A 408 3.77 17.16 -33.18
C LEU A 408 2.77 16.06 -32.84
N LYS A 409 2.48 15.20 -33.81
CA LYS A 409 1.75 13.96 -33.60
C LYS A 409 2.61 12.80 -34.08
N MET A 410 2.83 11.80 -33.23
CA MET A 410 3.47 10.53 -33.57
C MET A 410 2.47 9.40 -33.32
N GLY A 411 2.37 8.45 -34.25
CA GLY A 411 1.51 7.27 -34.13
C GLY A 411 2.01 6.29 -33.07
N LYS A 412 1.53 5.06 -33.10
CA LYS A 412 1.98 3.99 -32.21
C LYS A 412 3.42 3.60 -32.52
N GLY A 413 4.20 3.26 -31.50
CA GLY A 413 5.60 2.88 -31.64
C GLY A 413 6.41 3.35 -30.44
N ASN A 414 7.62 2.83 -30.28
CA ASN A 414 8.47 3.27 -29.19
C ASN A 414 9.00 4.68 -29.45
N HIS A 415 8.97 5.54 -28.45
CA HIS A 415 9.35 6.96 -28.55
C HIS A 415 10.48 7.30 -27.58
N PHE A 416 11.70 7.36 -28.10
CA PHE A 416 12.91 7.56 -27.30
C PHE A 416 13.56 8.90 -27.60
N PHE A 417 13.83 9.68 -26.55
CA PHE A 417 14.38 11.03 -26.64
C PHE A 417 15.61 11.21 -25.74
N GLY A 418 16.59 11.99 -26.21
CA GLY A 418 17.68 12.48 -25.37
C GLY A 418 17.21 13.46 -24.29
N GLY A 419 16.07 14.09 -24.52
CA GLY A 419 15.34 14.98 -23.62
C GLY A 419 14.13 15.54 -24.38
N LEU A 420 13.09 15.98 -23.68
CA LEU A 420 11.90 16.53 -24.31
C LEU A 420 11.53 17.87 -23.67
N LYS A 421 11.44 18.91 -24.49
CA LYS A 421 10.95 20.22 -24.07
C LYS A 421 9.78 20.66 -24.93
N VAL A 422 8.68 21.06 -24.32
CA VAL A 422 7.51 21.62 -24.99
C VAL A 422 7.18 22.95 -24.33
N SER A 423 7.18 24.02 -25.10
CA SER A 423 7.10 25.37 -24.57
C SER A 423 6.19 26.30 -25.36
N GLY A 424 5.69 27.36 -24.71
CA GLY A 424 4.98 28.45 -25.37
C GLY A 424 3.66 28.05 -26.05
N GLY A 425 2.98 27.02 -25.56
CA GLY A 425 1.75 26.48 -26.16
C GLY A 425 1.98 25.44 -27.26
N GLY A 426 3.21 24.93 -27.41
CA GLY A 426 3.49 23.81 -28.29
C GLY A 426 2.79 22.53 -27.83
N THR A 427 2.58 21.57 -28.73
CA THR A 427 1.91 20.31 -28.37
C THR A 427 2.61 19.08 -28.95
N ALA A 428 2.62 18.00 -28.18
CA ALA A 428 3.09 16.69 -28.60
C ALA A 428 2.09 15.61 -28.19
N TRP A 429 1.61 14.84 -29.17
CA TRP A 429 0.84 13.62 -28.94
C TRP A 429 1.64 12.42 -29.45
N LEU A 430 1.98 11.52 -28.54
CA LEU A 430 2.70 10.29 -28.81
C LEU A 430 1.75 9.11 -28.59
N GLY A 431 1.67 8.19 -29.56
CA GLY A 431 0.77 7.05 -29.53
C GLY A 431 1.16 6.00 -28.48
N ASP A 432 0.49 4.85 -28.52
CA ASP A 432 0.85 3.72 -27.65
C ASP A 432 2.24 3.18 -28.00
N GLY A 433 3.05 2.92 -26.99
CA GLY A 433 4.44 2.46 -27.08
C GLY A 433 5.28 3.00 -25.94
N ASP A 434 6.46 2.41 -25.73
CA ASP A 434 7.33 2.80 -24.63
C ASP A 434 7.86 4.22 -24.84
N PHE A 435 7.84 5.03 -23.79
CA PHE A 435 8.38 6.38 -23.79
C PHE A 435 9.65 6.44 -22.94
N ILE A 436 10.74 6.92 -23.56
CA ILE A 436 11.99 7.19 -22.86
C ILE A 436 12.37 8.65 -23.06
N SER A 437 12.69 9.35 -21.97
CA SER A 437 13.39 10.65 -22.03
C SER A 437 14.60 10.65 -21.13
N ARG A 438 15.82 10.72 -21.69
CA ARG A 438 17.07 10.66 -20.89
C ARG A 438 17.32 11.90 -20.04
N GLY A 439 17.06 13.09 -20.59
CA GLY A 439 17.35 14.38 -19.96
C GLY A 439 16.12 15.05 -19.35
N GLY A 440 15.14 14.27 -18.91
CA GLY A 440 13.89 14.78 -18.35
C GLY A 440 12.88 15.29 -19.37
N VAL A 441 11.74 15.76 -18.86
CA VAL A 441 10.64 16.37 -19.61
C VAL A 441 10.37 17.76 -19.04
N ASP A 442 10.50 18.81 -19.85
CA ASP A 442 10.22 20.21 -19.49
C ASP A 442 9.03 20.73 -20.30
N LEU A 443 7.86 20.83 -19.65
CA LEU A 443 6.70 21.50 -20.19
C LEU A 443 6.62 22.89 -19.57
N SER A 444 6.84 23.94 -20.36
CA SER A 444 6.85 25.33 -19.87
C SER A 444 6.00 26.27 -20.71
N GLY A 445 5.58 27.41 -20.15
CA GLY A 445 4.86 28.45 -20.90
C GLY A 445 3.48 28.04 -21.42
N GLY A 446 2.44 28.21 -20.58
CA GLY A 446 1.01 28.33 -20.89
C GLY A 446 0.44 27.41 -21.98
N ASP A 447 -0.40 26.45 -21.60
CA ASP A 447 -1.11 25.51 -22.48
C ASP A 447 -0.25 24.49 -23.25
N SER A 448 1.08 24.50 -23.05
CA SER A 448 1.96 23.44 -23.56
C SER A 448 1.44 22.07 -23.13
N THR A 449 1.18 21.17 -24.08
CA THR A 449 0.53 19.88 -23.81
C THR A 449 1.34 18.71 -24.34
N LEU A 450 1.62 17.74 -23.48
CA LEU A 450 2.18 16.44 -23.83
C LEU A 450 1.17 15.34 -23.48
N GLU A 451 0.82 14.52 -24.46
CA GLU A 451 0.00 13.33 -24.26
C GLU A 451 0.76 12.09 -24.70
N LEU A 452 0.90 11.13 -23.79
CA LEU A 452 1.56 9.84 -24.00
C LEU A 452 0.49 8.73 -24.02
N GLY A 453 0.58 7.85 -25.02
CA GLY A 453 -0.21 6.63 -25.09
C GLY A 453 0.17 5.61 -24.01
N ALA A 454 -0.45 4.42 -24.08
CA ALA A 454 -0.13 3.35 -23.15
C ALA A 454 1.25 2.73 -23.49
N GLY A 455 2.05 2.42 -22.48
CA GLY A 455 3.42 1.91 -22.64
C GLY A 455 4.31 2.26 -21.46
N ASP A 456 5.48 1.63 -21.35
CA ASP A 456 6.39 1.88 -20.23
C ASP A 456 7.03 3.27 -20.35
N ILE A 457 7.00 4.05 -19.27
CA ILE A 457 7.46 5.43 -19.20
C ILE A 457 8.70 5.49 -18.30
N LEU A 458 9.86 5.72 -18.90
CA LEU A 458 11.14 5.88 -18.20
C LEU A 458 11.73 7.26 -18.44
N ILE A 459 11.90 8.02 -17.36
CA ILE A 459 12.35 9.41 -17.43
C ILE A 459 13.59 9.57 -16.57
N GLY A 460 14.70 9.94 -17.20
CA GLY A 460 15.92 10.39 -16.49
C GLY A 460 15.78 11.84 -16.04
N ARG A 461 16.81 12.38 -15.39
CA ARG A 461 16.83 13.79 -14.94
C ARG A 461 17.64 14.71 -15.83
N ASP A 462 17.29 15.99 -15.75
CA ASP A 462 18.09 17.08 -16.27
C ASP A 462 19.28 17.42 -15.33
N SER A 463 20.00 18.50 -15.64
CA SER A 463 21.12 18.98 -14.83
C SER A 463 20.75 19.53 -13.45
N HIS A 464 19.46 19.77 -13.19
CA HIS A 464 18.94 20.28 -11.92
C HIS A 464 18.32 19.17 -11.05
N HIS A 465 18.51 17.91 -11.43
CA HIS A 465 17.89 16.73 -10.80
C HIS A 465 16.37 16.65 -11.00
N THR A 466 15.79 17.38 -11.95
CA THR A 466 14.36 17.29 -12.28
C THR A 466 14.14 16.28 -13.40
N ALA A 467 13.26 15.30 -13.15
CA ALA A 467 12.80 14.36 -14.16
C ALA A 467 11.62 14.92 -14.95
N ILE A 468 10.64 15.51 -14.27
CA ILE A 468 9.46 16.10 -14.91
C ILE A 468 9.23 17.50 -14.36
N LYS A 469 9.14 18.49 -15.25
CA LYS A 469 8.67 19.84 -14.95
C LYS A 469 7.41 20.14 -15.72
N VAL A 470 6.34 20.55 -15.01
CA VAL A 470 5.09 21.03 -15.62
C VAL A 470 4.79 22.44 -15.12
N GLY A 471 5.15 23.43 -15.94
CA GLY A 471 4.95 24.85 -15.66
C GLY A 471 3.49 25.28 -15.68
N GLY A 472 3.21 26.51 -15.21
CA GLY A 472 1.84 26.99 -15.04
C GLY A 472 1.01 26.92 -16.33
N GLY A 473 -0.16 26.27 -16.25
CA GLY A 473 -1.07 26.04 -17.38
C GLY A 473 -0.65 24.93 -18.35
N ALA A 474 0.55 24.35 -18.22
CA ALA A 474 0.99 23.22 -19.03
C ALA A 474 0.35 21.91 -18.55
N ARG A 475 0.27 20.92 -19.45
CA ARG A 475 -0.51 19.69 -19.23
C ARG A 475 0.27 18.46 -19.69
N MET A 476 0.41 17.47 -18.82
CA MET A 476 1.00 16.17 -19.13
C MET A 476 -0.01 15.06 -18.86
N TYR A 477 -0.29 14.24 -19.87
CA TYR A 477 -1.20 13.11 -19.75
C TYR A 477 -0.46 11.82 -20.04
N MET A 478 -0.50 10.87 -19.11
CA MET A 478 0.07 9.54 -19.26
C MET A 478 -1.05 8.50 -19.16
N LYS A 479 -1.07 7.54 -20.08
CA LYS A 479 -1.90 6.34 -19.95
C LYS A 479 -1.15 5.25 -19.18
N ASP A 480 -1.80 4.10 -19.03
CA ASP A 480 -1.32 2.96 -18.25
C ASP A 480 0.00 2.39 -18.79
N GLY A 481 0.86 1.95 -17.89
CA GLY A 481 2.20 1.44 -18.18
C GLY A 481 3.14 1.58 -16.99
N LYS A 482 4.26 0.87 -16.98
CA LYS A 482 5.26 1.01 -15.91
C LYS A 482 5.75 2.46 -15.86
N PHE A 483 5.97 3.01 -14.67
CA PHE A 483 6.43 4.38 -14.52
C PHE A 483 7.67 4.45 -13.63
N SER A 484 8.72 5.10 -14.13
CA SER A 484 9.93 5.40 -13.36
C SER A 484 10.51 6.76 -13.74
N ALA A 485 10.70 7.62 -12.75
CA ALA A 485 11.36 8.91 -12.86
C ALA A 485 12.61 8.95 -11.97
N ASP A 486 13.79 9.14 -12.56
CA ASP A 486 15.08 9.28 -11.84
C ASP A 486 15.37 10.74 -11.48
N GLY A 487 14.47 11.39 -10.74
CA GLY A 487 14.61 12.78 -10.28
C GLY A 487 13.29 13.37 -9.79
N ASP A 488 13.30 14.67 -9.50
CA ASP A 488 12.15 15.41 -8.98
C ASP A 488 11.03 15.52 -10.03
N ILE A 489 9.79 15.49 -9.54
CA ILE A 489 8.60 15.82 -10.32
C ILE A 489 8.03 17.12 -9.74
N ASP A 490 8.20 18.21 -10.48
CA ASP A 490 7.78 19.55 -10.07
C ASP A 490 6.68 20.09 -10.98
N THR A 491 5.56 20.49 -10.37
CA THR A 491 4.49 21.20 -11.09
C THR A 491 4.26 22.59 -10.52
N GLU A 492 3.73 23.49 -11.34
CA GLU A 492 3.36 24.86 -10.97
C GLU A 492 1.83 25.03 -10.94
N GLY A 493 1.34 26.10 -10.30
CA GLY A 493 -0.10 26.37 -10.20
C GLY A 493 -0.80 26.41 -11.57
N GLY A 494 -2.00 25.84 -11.66
CA GLY A 494 -2.77 25.76 -12.90
C GLY A 494 -2.28 24.73 -13.93
N SER A 495 -1.18 24.01 -13.66
CA SER A 495 -0.76 22.87 -14.48
C SER A 495 -1.66 21.65 -14.26
N ILE A 496 -1.58 20.66 -15.16
CA ILE A 496 -2.25 19.36 -15.04
C ILE A 496 -1.22 18.25 -15.27
N ILE A 497 -1.21 17.24 -14.40
CA ILE A 497 -0.48 15.99 -14.63
C ILE A 497 -1.36 14.78 -14.34
N VAL A 498 -1.35 13.79 -15.23
CA VAL A 498 -2.05 12.52 -15.03
C VAL A 498 -1.06 11.38 -15.12
N PHE A 499 -1.04 10.52 -14.10
CA PHE A 499 -0.35 9.24 -14.09
C PHE A 499 -1.31 8.12 -14.51
N GLY A 500 -0.83 7.21 -15.36
CA GLY A 500 -1.53 5.96 -15.67
C GLY A 500 -1.51 4.98 -14.50
N LYS A 501 -2.12 3.81 -14.68
CA LYS A 501 -2.09 2.73 -13.68
C LYS A 501 -0.83 1.87 -13.84
N THR A 502 -0.25 1.47 -12.71
CA THR A 502 0.78 0.41 -12.64
C THR A 502 0.87 -0.16 -11.23
N ALA A 503 1.53 -1.30 -11.05
CA ALA A 503 1.73 -1.88 -9.72
C ALA A 503 2.52 -0.92 -8.81
N ASN A 504 3.62 -0.35 -9.32
CA ASN A 504 4.43 0.63 -8.58
C ASN A 504 4.98 1.72 -9.50
N HIS A 505 4.77 2.97 -9.09
CA HIS A 505 5.34 4.19 -9.64
C HIS A 505 6.62 4.53 -8.86
N TYR A 506 7.75 4.59 -9.56
CA TYR A 506 9.01 4.98 -8.94
C TYR A 506 9.31 6.46 -9.18
N VAL A 507 9.57 7.19 -8.09
CA VAL A 507 10.05 8.57 -8.11
C VAL A 507 11.30 8.65 -7.26
N ASN A 508 12.48 8.66 -7.89
CA ASN A 508 13.75 8.81 -7.21
C ASN A 508 14.11 10.30 -7.02
N GLY A 509 13.24 11.01 -6.30
CA GLY A 509 13.32 12.43 -6.00
C GLY A 509 12.08 12.88 -5.23
N ASP A 510 11.90 14.20 -5.12
CA ASP A 510 10.71 14.79 -4.51
C ASP A 510 9.53 14.83 -5.49
N LEU A 511 8.32 14.68 -4.96
CA LEU A 511 7.06 14.85 -5.68
C LEU A 511 6.38 16.14 -5.21
N ARG A 512 6.55 17.24 -5.97
CA ARG A 512 6.03 18.56 -5.60
C ARG A 512 4.95 18.99 -6.59
N VAL A 513 3.70 18.82 -6.18
CA VAL A 513 2.53 19.07 -7.01
C VAL A 513 1.90 20.40 -6.63
N LYS A 514 1.92 21.41 -7.51
CA LYS A 514 1.22 22.69 -7.33
C LYS A 514 0.04 22.88 -8.29
N GLY A 515 -0.01 22.12 -9.38
CA GLY A 515 -1.16 22.00 -10.28
C GLY A 515 -2.03 20.78 -9.98
N SER A 516 -3.09 20.59 -10.76
CA SER A 516 -3.99 19.44 -10.61
C SER A 516 -3.27 18.13 -10.94
N VAL A 517 -3.46 17.10 -10.12
CA VAL A 517 -2.90 15.77 -10.34
C VAL A 517 -3.96 14.69 -10.24
N LEU A 518 -3.86 13.70 -11.13
CA LEU A 518 -4.57 12.43 -11.03
C LEU A 518 -3.54 11.31 -10.91
N PHE A 519 -3.59 10.61 -9.80
CA PHE A 519 -2.82 9.40 -9.55
C PHE A 519 -3.61 8.20 -10.04
N GLY A 520 -3.09 7.49 -11.04
CA GLY A 520 -3.60 6.17 -11.41
C GLY A 520 -3.38 5.18 -10.26
N ALA A 521 -4.24 4.17 -10.18
CA ALA A 521 -4.15 3.10 -9.19
C ALA A 521 -2.76 2.46 -9.23
N GLY A 522 -2.15 2.32 -8.05
CA GLY A 522 -0.78 1.87 -7.92
C GLY A 522 -0.13 2.31 -6.62
N ARG A 523 0.99 1.67 -6.27
CA ARG A 523 1.85 2.19 -5.22
C ARG A 523 2.71 3.31 -5.80
N TYR A 524 3.01 4.32 -5.01
CA TYR A 524 3.95 5.39 -5.34
C TYR A 524 5.10 5.33 -4.34
N THR A 525 6.26 4.86 -4.80
CA THR A 525 7.48 4.82 -4.00
C THR A 525 8.32 6.05 -4.32
N VAL A 526 8.41 6.97 -3.36
CA VAL A 526 9.01 8.30 -3.52
C VAL A 526 10.23 8.41 -2.61
N ASN A 527 11.41 8.67 -3.18
CA ASN A 527 12.67 8.84 -2.45
C ASN A 527 12.85 10.23 -1.83
N GLY A 528 11.75 10.90 -1.52
CA GLY A 528 11.76 12.31 -1.16
C GLY A 528 10.46 12.76 -0.50
N ASP A 529 10.30 14.07 -0.41
CA ASP A 529 9.10 14.71 0.10
C ASP A 529 7.95 14.59 -0.91
N PHE A 530 6.73 14.37 -0.40
CA PHE A 530 5.50 14.59 -1.14
C PHE A 530 4.85 15.90 -0.69
N VAL A 531 4.90 16.92 -1.56
CA VAL A 531 4.30 18.23 -1.30
C VAL A 531 3.07 18.39 -2.18
N ASN A 532 1.91 18.49 -1.55
CA ASN A 532 0.70 19.02 -2.17
C ASN A 532 0.67 20.53 -1.98
N GLY A 533 1.17 21.26 -2.97
CA GLY A 533 1.11 22.70 -3.11
C GLY A 533 -0.09 23.22 -3.91
N THR A 534 -1.16 22.42 -4.11
CA THR A 534 -2.34 22.88 -4.86
C THR A 534 -3.15 23.92 -4.08
N GLY A 535 -4.15 24.51 -4.74
CA GLY A 535 -4.99 25.58 -4.22
C GLY A 535 -5.28 26.62 -5.28
N GLY A 536 -6.48 26.57 -5.88
CA GLY A 536 -6.89 27.45 -6.98
C GLY A 536 -6.54 26.90 -8.38
N SER A 537 -6.22 25.62 -8.46
CA SER A 537 -5.96 24.90 -9.72
C SER A 537 -7.26 24.34 -10.30
N PRO A 538 -7.30 23.93 -11.59
CA PRO A 538 -8.47 23.26 -12.17
C PRO A 538 -8.89 22.04 -11.35
N THR A 539 -10.19 21.79 -11.22
CA THR A 539 -10.70 20.61 -10.53
C THR A 539 -11.13 19.54 -11.53
N TRP A 540 -11.09 18.27 -11.16
CA TRP A 540 -11.59 17.20 -12.02
C TRP A 540 -13.12 17.29 -12.17
N PRO A 541 -13.69 16.89 -13.32
CA PRO A 541 -13.05 16.28 -14.50
C PRO A 541 -12.32 17.27 -15.42
N GLN A 542 -11.35 16.76 -16.19
CA GLN A 542 -10.60 17.54 -17.20
C GLN A 542 -10.45 16.74 -18.49
N SER A 543 -10.38 17.41 -19.64
CA SER A 543 -10.14 16.77 -20.94
C SER A 543 -8.87 17.27 -21.60
N THR A 544 -8.13 16.37 -22.23
CA THR A 544 -6.96 16.74 -23.06
C THR A 544 -7.44 17.42 -24.35
N PRO A 545 -6.80 18.53 -24.77
CA PRO A 545 -7.12 19.18 -26.04
C PRO A 545 -6.63 18.40 -27.27
N LEU A 546 -5.80 17.36 -27.10
CA LEU A 546 -5.20 16.61 -28.21
C LEU A 546 -6.09 15.43 -28.63
N SER A 547 -6.33 14.45 -27.75
CA SER A 547 -7.21 13.30 -28.08
C SER A 547 -8.68 13.51 -27.74
N GLY A 548 -9.02 14.54 -26.94
CA GLY A 548 -10.37 14.73 -26.41
C GLY A 548 -10.74 13.78 -25.27
N GLN A 549 -9.81 12.95 -24.78
CA GLN A 549 -10.03 12.05 -23.65
C GLN A 549 -10.34 12.86 -22.38
N THR A 550 -11.39 12.43 -21.66
CA THR A 550 -11.78 13.00 -20.37
C THR A 550 -11.30 12.11 -19.22
N TYR A 551 -10.79 12.76 -18.18
CA TYR A 551 -10.37 12.16 -16.92
C TYR A 551 -11.30 12.66 -15.80
N GLY A 552 -11.87 11.75 -15.02
CA GLY A 552 -13.03 12.02 -14.16
C GLY A 552 -14.36 12.01 -14.95
N PRO A 553 -15.51 12.31 -14.31
CA PRO A 553 -15.70 12.72 -12.92
C PRO A 553 -15.55 11.58 -11.90
N ARG A 554 -15.44 10.32 -12.36
CA ARG A 554 -15.23 9.18 -11.47
C ARG A 554 -13.89 8.48 -11.72
N LEU A 555 -13.33 7.93 -10.65
CA LEU A 555 -12.24 6.96 -10.68
C LEU A 555 -12.71 5.71 -9.93
N ALA A 556 -12.67 4.56 -10.60
CA ALA A 556 -13.38 3.37 -10.14
C ALA A 556 -14.84 3.74 -9.77
N ASP A 557 -15.27 3.41 -8.55
CA ASP A 557 -16.60 3.72 -8.04
C ASP A 557 -16.67 5.03 -7.24
N GLU A 558 -15.63 5.86 -7.28
CA GLU A 558 -15.56 7.11 -6.50
C GLU A 558 -15.81 8.35 -7.35
N ASP A 559 -16.65 9.27 -6.87
CA ASP A 559 -16.73 10.62 -7.45
C ASP A 559 -15.54 11.45 -6.98
N ILE A 560 -14.81 12.01 -7.94
CA ILE A 560 -13.61 12.81 -7.73
C ILE A 560 -13.82 14.28 -8.15
N SER A 561 -15.05 14.65 -8.48
CA SER A 561 -15.39 16.00 -8.95
C SER A 561 -15.10 17.06 -7.89
N GLY A 562 -14.55 18.20 -8.31
CA GLY A 562 -14.30 19.34 -7.41
C GLY A 562 -13.01 19.25 -6.59
N PHE A 563 -12.22 18.17 -6.76
CA PHE A 563 -10.88 18.01 -6.19
C PHE A 563 -9.79 18.35 -7.23
N GLU A 564 -8.63 18.77 -6.75
CA GLU A 564 -7.46 19.12 -7.57
C GLU A 564 -6.45 17.97 -7.61
N MET A 565 -6.25 17.31 -6.46
CA MET A 565 -5.42 16.12 -6.30
C MET A 565 -6.30 14.92 -5.99
N VAL A 566 -6.24 13.89 -6.84
CA VAL A 566 -7.11 12.71 -6.72
C VAL A 566 -6.34 11.41 -6.94
N GLY A 567 -6.76 10.36 -6.25
CA GLY A 567 -6.22 9.00 -6.40
C GLY A 567 -7.11 7.98 -5.69
N VAL A 568 -7.39 6.87 -6.36
CA VAL A 568 -8.21 5.76 -5.82
C VAL A 568 -7.42 4.48 -6.04
N ASP A 569 -7.43 3.61 -5.03
CA ASP A 569 -6.57 2.42 -4.96
C ASP A 569 -5.08 2.79 -5.04
N VAL A 570 -4.68 3.75 -4.20
CA VAL A 570 -3.30 4.27 -4.14
C VAL A 570 -2.67 4.08 -2.76
N SER A 571 -1.38 3.74 -2.75
CA SER A 571 -0.55 3.71 -1.53
C SER A 571 0.74 4.49 -1.77
N PHE A 572 1.15 5.35 -0.85
CA PHE A 572 2.37 6.14 -0.94
C PHE A 572 3.40 5.69 0.08
N ILE A 573 4.62 5.37 -0.36
CA ILE A 573 5.75 5.01 0.50
C ILE A 573 6.83 6.07 0.29
N LEU A 574 7.09 6.87 1.32
CA LEU A 574 7.90 8.07 1.24
C LEU A 574 9.19 7.93 2.06
N ALA A 575 10.31 8.45 1.54
CA ALA A 575 11.51 8.70 2.34
C ALA A 575 11.40 10.00 3.14
N GLY A 576 10.65 10.97 2.62
CA GLY A 576 10.47 12.30 3.19
C GLY A 576 9.10 12.49 3.86
N THR A 577 8.69 13.74 3.92
CA THR A 577 7.46 14.22 4.57
C THR A 577 6.26 14.27 3.62
N LEU A 578 5.05 14.35 4.17
CA LEU A 578 3.82 14.66 3.43
C LEU A 578 3.33 16.06 3.82
N ASN A 579 3.59 17.08 3.02
CA ASN A 579 3.15 18.44 3.32
C ASN A 579 1.95 18.87 2.47
N LEU A 580 0.92 19.41 3.12
CA LEU A 580 -0.27 19.94 2.46
C LEU A 580 -0.32 21.47 2.61
N ALA A 581 -0.30 22.19 1.49
CA ALA A 581 -0.42 23.64 1.43
C ALA A 581 -1.85 24.11 1.69
N GLY A 582 -2.00 25.39 2.04
CA GLY A 582 -3.30 25.98 2.34
C GLY A 582 -4.15 26.15 1.08
N GLY A 583 -5.38 25.64 1.11
CA GLY A 583 -6.34 25.73 0.00
C GLY A 583 -6.39 24.50 -0.91
N ALA A 584 -5.47 23.54 -0.75
CA ALA A 584 -5.44 22.31 -1.52
C ALA A 584 -6.74 21.50 -1.35
N LYS A 585 -7.30 21.00 -2.45
CA LYS A 585 -8.45 20.08 -2.43
C LYS A 585 -8.03 18.69 -2.85
N THR A 586 -8.00 17.77 -1.89
CA THR A 586 -7.40 16.44 -2.05
C THR A 586 -8.40 15.33 -1.79
N LYS A 587 -8.46 14.30 -2.64
CA LYS A 587 -9.18 13.06 -2.37
C LYS A 587 -8.28 11.86 -2.69
N LEU A 588 -7.73 11.21 -1.66
CA LEU A 588 -6.90 10.02 -1.81
C LEU A 588 -7.51 8.85 -1.04
N ILE A 589 -7.69 7.74 -1.73
CA ILE A 589 -8.34 6.54 -1.20
C ILE A 589 -7.39 5.34 -1.36
N ALA A 590 -7.06 4.73 -0.23
CA ALA A 590 -6.28 3.50 -0.16
C ALA A 590 -7.05 2.32 -0.79
N PRO A 591 -6.34 1.29 -1.28
CA PRO A 591 -7.01 0.12 -1.82
C PRO A 591 -7.66 -0.72 -0.71
N ASN A 592 -8.74 -1.43 -1.04
CA ASN A 592 -9.33 -2.41 -0.12
C ASN A 592 -8.50 -3.70 -0.03
N GLU A 593 -7.80 -4.06 -1.10
CA GLU A 593 -6.98 -5.27 -1.20
C GLU A 593 -5.55 -4.92 -1.63
N GLY A 594 -4.57 -5.71 -1.16
CA GLY A 594 -3.17 -5.53 -1.52
C GLY A 594 -2.82 -6.23 -2.84
N VAL A 595 -1.87 -5.67 -3.58
CA VAL A 595 -1.30 -6.28 -4.78
C VAL A 595 0.17 -6.59 -4.53
N THR A 596 0.61 -7.83 -4.77
CA THR A 596 2.02 -8.20 -4.59
C THR A 596 2.93 -7.31 -5.43
N GLY A 597 3.90 -6.64 -4.78
CA GLY A 597 4.80 -5.71 -5.44
C GLY A 597 4.19 -4.35 -5.79
N GLY A 598 2.94 -4.10 -5.40
CA GLY A 598 2.22 -2.85 -5.63
C GLY A 598 1.55 -2.32 -4.37
N GLN A 599 0.26 -1.97 -4.47
CA GLN A 599 -0.47 -1.35 -3.37
C GLN A 599 -0.59 -2.24 -2.14
N ILE A 600 -0.72 -1.62 -0.97
CA ILE A 600 -0.86 -2.31 0.32
C ILE A 600 -2.27 -2.04 0.83
N ALA A 601 -2.99 -3.11 1.18
CA ALA A 601 -4.38 -3.03 1.65
C ALA A 601 -4.53 -2.02 2.79
N GLN A 602 -5.52 -1.14 2.69
CA GLN A 602 -5.85 -0.10 3.67
C GLN A 602 -4.75 0.92 3.96
N LEU A 603 -3.53 0.77 3.44
CA LEU A 603 -2.45 1.74 3.63
C LEU A 603 -2.57 2.84 2.59
N LEU A 604 -2.75 4.06 3.07
CA LEU A 604 -2.74 5.25 2.23
C LEU A 604 -1.32 5.80 2.09
N ILE A 605 -0.66 6.12 3.21
CA ILE A 605 0.66 6.78 3.22
C ILE A 605 1.52 6.16 4.33
N ASP A 606 2.80 5.91 4.03
CA ASP A 606 3.83 5.54 4.99
C ASP A 606 5.09 6.40 4.85
N SER A 607 5.68 6.79 5.98
CA SER A 607 7.03 7.36 6.03
C SER A 607 7.69 7.14 7.38
N LEU A 608 8.98 6.79 7.37
CA LEU A 608 9.82 6.68 8.56
C LEU A 608 10.65 7.96 8.83
N THR A 609 10.36 9.06 8.15
CA THR A 609 11.07 10.33 8.39
C THR A 609 10.82 10.83 9.81
N SER A 610 11.87 11.37 10.45
CA SER A 610 11.74 12.10 11.70
C SER A 610 11.47 13.59 11.50
N SER A 611 11.36 14.04 10.25
CA SER A 611 11.06 15.43 9.93
C SER A 611 9.58 15.72 10.16
N ASN A 612 9.26 16.93 10.62
CA ASN A 612 7.88 17.30 10.92
C ASN A 612 7.04 17.41 9.64
N THR A 613 5.83 16.87 9.71
CA THR A 613 4.82 16.92 8.66
C THR A 613 3.79 18.01 8.96
N THR A 614 3.51 18.87 7.97
CA THR A 614 2.58 20.00 8.14
C THR A 614 1.40 19.94 7.19
N TRP A 615 0.21 19.97 7.76
CA TRP A 615 -1.06 20.10 7.02
C TRP A 615 -1.65 21.48 7.34
N SER A 616 -1.38 22.41 6.43
CA SER A 616 -1.57 23.84 6.65
C SER A 616 -2.99 24.32 6.30
N GLY A 617 -3.32 25.52 6.79
CA GLY A 617 -4.69 26.03 6.88
C GLY A 617 -5.45 26.21 5.57
N GLY A 618 -6.73 25.82 5.57
CA GLY A 618 -7.65 25.98 4.45
C GLY A 618 -7.62 24.85 3.41
N SER A 619 -6.74 23.85 3.57
CA SER A 619 -6.82 22.62 2.78
C SER A 619 -8.05 21.79 3.15
N GLN A 620 -8.67 21.17 2.15
CA GLN A 620 -9.81 20.27 2.25
C GLN A 620 -9.40 18.90 1.70
N SER A 621 -9.13 17.96 2.59
CA SER A 621 -8.68 16.62 2.24
C SER A 621 -9.73 15.59 2.65
N ILE A 622 -10.03 14.68 1.72
CA ILE A 622 -10.66 13.40 2.00
C ILE A 622 -9.57 12.35 1.91
N PHE A 623 -9.21 11.77 3.05
CA PHE A 623 -8.31 10.63 3.11
C PHE A 623 -9.10 9.40 3.53
N SER A 624 -8.84 8.28 2.85
CA SER A 624 -9.30 6.97 3.26
C SER A 624 -8.12 6.00 3.31
N GLY A 625 -8.03 5.24 4.40
CA GLY A 625 -6.94 4.34 4.75
C GLY A 625 -6.10 4.87 5.93
N ILE A 626 -5.00 4.19 6.16
CA ILE A 626 -4.04 4.44 7.23
C ILE A 626 -2.94 5.37 6.72
N VAL A 627 -2.73 6.46 7.44
CA VAL A 627 -1.54 7.32 7.33
C VAL A 627 -0.62 6.97 8.48
N HIS A 628 0.53 6.38 8.16
CA HIS A 628 1.50 5.84 9.10
C HIS A 628 2.81 6.64 9.06
N LEU A 629 3.03 7.47 10.07
CA LEU A 629 4.14 8.41 10.18
C LEU A 629 4.80 8.31 11.57
N PRO A 630 5.28 7.12 12.00
CA PRO A 630 5.57 6.79 13.40
C PRO A 630 6.69 7.61 14.05
N HIS A 631 7.49 8.33 13.26
CA HIS A 631 8.59 9.18 13.75
C HIS A 631 8.38 10.66 13.45
N SER A 632 7.28 11.02 12.79
CA SER A 632 6.99 12.40 12.39
C SER A 632 5.94 13.00 13.32
N LYS A 633 6.20 14.23 13.75
CA LYS A 633 5.16 15.10 14.30
C LYS A 633 4.26 15.61 13.18
N VAL A 634 2.97 15.29 13.26
CA VAL A 634 1.94 15.77 12.33
C VAL A 634 1.25 16.99 12.93
N THR A 635 1.35 18.12 12.24
CA THR A 635 0.72 19.37 12.68
C THR A 635 -0.39 19.79 11.70
N MET A 636 -1.63 19.75 12.15
CA MET A 636 -2.82 20.24 11.45
C MET A 636 -3.21 21.62 11.99
N THR A 637 -3.24 22.64 11.14
CA THR A 637 -3.46 24.03 11.59
C THR A 637 -4.38 24.84 10.67
N GLY A 638 -4.83 26.01 11.14
CA GLY A 638 -5.34 27.09 10.30
C GLY A 638 -6.64 26.79 9.55
N GLY A 639 -7.53 25.97 10.11
CA GLY A 639 -8.77 25.57 9.43
C GLY A 639 -8.57 24.51 8.35
N ASN A 640 -7.46 23.75 8.36
CA ASN A 640 -7.37 22.49 7.62
C ASN A 640 -8.58 21.60 7.96
N SER A 641 -9.15 20.96 6.95
CA SER A 641 -10.22 19.97 7.10
C SER A 641 -9.76 18.67 6.46
N THR A 642 -9.41 17.68 7.29
CA THR A 642 -9.04 16.33 6.85
C THR A 642 -10.10 15.36 7.32
N LEU A 643 -11.11 15.17 6.48
CA LEU A 643 -12.31 14.40 6.76
C LEU A 643 -12.27 13.08 6.00
N ASN A 644 -13.26 12.24 6.27
CA ASN A 644 -13.32 10.90 5.73
C ASN A 644 -14.50 10.67 4.76
N ASP A 645 -15.47 11.59 4.68
CA ASP A 645 -16.66 11.51 3.81
C ASP A 645 -17.40 10.15 3.86
N GLY A 646 -17.40 9.49 5.03
CA GLY A 646 -17.99 8.16 5.21
C GLY A 646 -17.04 6.99 4.96
N HIS A 647 -15.79 7.26 4.60
CA HIS A 647 -14.72 6.26 4.48
C HIS A 647 -13.94 6.10 5.80
N CYS A 648 -13.16 5.03 5.94
CA CYS A 648 -12.29 4.84 7.10
C CYS A 648 -11.00 5.66 6.91
N PHE A 649 -10.67 6.55 7.86
CA PHE A 649 -9.39 7.28 7.95
C PHE A 649 -8.72 7.00 9.29
N SER A 650 -7.44 6.61 9.27
CA SER A 650 -6.65 6.37 10.48
C SER A 650 -5.29 7.06 10.41
N LEU A 651 -4.79 7.53 11.55
CA LEU A 651 -3.51 8.22 11.67
C LEU A 651 -2.69 7.62 12.81
N VAL A 652 -1.50 7.13 12.48
CA VAL A 652 -0.44 6.78 13.43
C VAL A 652 0.71 7.77 13.24
N ALA A 653 1.14 8.45 14.29
CA ALA A 653 2.22 9.45 14.24
C ALA A 653 3.05 9.45 15.52
N ASP A 654 4.21 10.11 15.52
CA ASP A 654 4.96 10.34 16.76
C ASP A 654 4.17 11.29 17.67
N GLU A 655 3.88 12.50 17.17
CA GLU A 655 3.02 13.48 17.84
C GLU A 655 1.90 13.94 16.90
N ILE A 656 0.70 14.17 17.45
CA ILE A 656 -0.44 14.73 16.71
C ILE A 656 -0.82 16.07 17.32
N VAL A 657 -0.67 17.14 16.53
CA VAL A 657 -1.03 18.50 16.96
C VAL A 657 -2.13 19.05 16.05
N VAL A 658 -3.30 19.31 16.61
CA VAL A 658 -4.45 19.87 15.90
C VAL A 658 -4.79 21.24 16.51
N SER A 659 -4.70 22.31 15.72
CA SER A 659 -4.87 23.66 16.24
C SER A 659 -5.50 24.66 15.26
N GLY A 660 -5.88 25.84 15.76
CA GLY A 660 -6.30 26.98 14.93
C GLY A 660 -7.51 26.67 14.05
N GLY A 661 -8.55 26.05 14.62
CA GLY A 661 -9.79 25.69 13.94
C GLY A 661 -9.69 24.51 12.97
N ALA A 662 -8.56 23.79 12.94
CA ALA A 662 -8.44 22.59 12.11
C ALA A 662 -9.42 21.49 12.55
N GLN A 663 -9.95 20.74 11.59
CA GLN A 663 -10.89 19.65 11.78
C GLN A 663 -10.33 18.37 11.19
N THR A 664 -10.32 17.30 11.98
CA THR A 664 -10.03 15.95 11.50
C THR A 664 -10.99 14.94 12.08
N GLY A 665 -11.24 13.85 11.37
CA GLY A 665 -12.12 12.82 11.88
C GLY A 665 -12.03 11.48 11.18
N SER A 666 -12.46 10.44 11.88
CA SER A 666 -12.46 9.05 11.44
C SER A 666 -13.87 8.46 11.52
N ALA A 667 -14.23 7.65 10.53
CA ALA A 667 -15.43 6.80 10.53
C ALA A 667 -15.03 5.32 10.64
N CYS A 668 -13.75 5.03 10.93
CA CYS A 668 -13.29 3.67 11.19
C CYS A 668 -13.93 3.15 12.48
N ALA A 669 -14.27 1.86 12.50
CA ALA A 669 -14.53 1.16 13.76
C ALA A 669 -13.22 0.80 14.48
N ALA A 670 -12.13 0.62 13.71
CA ALA A 670 -10.82 0.23 14.19
C ALA A 670 -9.73 0.53 13.14
N ILE A 671 -8.46 0.69 13.55
CA ILE A 671 -7.34 0.24 12.72
C ILE A 671 -7.35 -1.28 12.84
N ASP A 672 -8.03 -1.96 11.91
CA ASP A 672 -7.93 -3.41 11.83
C ASP A 672 -6.49 -3.77 11.43
N ASP A 673 -5.91 -4.75 12.12
CA ASP A 673 -4.61 -5.35 11.79
C ASP A 673 -4.58 -5.70 10.30
N ALA A 674 -3.83 -4.93 9.51
CA ALA A 674 -3.51 -5.26 8.12
C ALA A 674 -2.55 -6.46 8.02
N SER A 675 -2.18 -7.10 9.13
CA SER A 675 -1.37 -8.30 9.18
C SER A 675 -1.93 -9.23 10.26
N GLY A 676 -2.38 -10.43 9.86
CA GLY A 676 -2.97 -11.39 10.77
C GLY A 676 -2.08 -11.77 11.97
N ASP A 677 -2.80 -12.17 13.02
CA ASP A 677 -2.44 -12.96 14.20
C ASP A 677 -2.62 -12.24 15.54
N ASP A 678 -3.30 -12.95 16.45
CA ASP A 678 -3.85 -12.51 17.74
C ASP A 678 -2.85 -11.74 18.62
N GLY A 679 -3.22 -10.53 19.09
CA GLY A 679 -2.39 -9.88 20.11
C GLY A 679 -2.85 -8.58 20.77
N GLY A 680 -3.96 -7.96 20.36
CA GLY A 680 -4.30 -6.59 20.80
C GLY A 680 -5.51 -6.40 21.72
N SER A 681 -6.19 -7.46 22.16
CA SER A 681 -7.37 -7.36 23.05
C SER A 681 -6.95 -7.51 24.52
N THR A 682 -6.56 -6.42 25.17
CA THR A 682 -6.22 -6.40 26.60
C THR A 682 -7.42 -6.21 27.54
N GLY A 683 -8.65 -6.52 27.10
CA GLY A 683 -9.86 -6.47 27.94
C GLY A 683 -10.79 -7.68 27.82
N GLY A 684 -10.34 -8.78 27.22
CA GLY A 684 -11.16 -9.98 27.00
C GLY A 684 -11.03 -11.02 28.11
N ILE A 685 -12.13 -11.72 28.40
CA ILE A 685 -12.14 -12.95 29.22
C ILE A 685 -11.16 -13.95 28.59
N ARG A 686 -10.18 -14.42 29.34
CA ARG A 686 -9.15 -15.34 28.84
C ARG A 686 -8.93 -16.51 29.79
N LEU A 687 -8.55 -17.66 29.24
CA LEU A 687 -8.07 -18.77 30.05
C LEU A 687 -6.71 -18.42 30.64
N VAL A 688 -6.57 -18.67 31.94
CA VAL A 688 -5.31 -18.55 32.67
C VAL A 688 -5.00 -19.90 33.31
N ARG A 689 -3.72 -20.21 33.45
CA ARG A 689 -3.24 -21.46 34.05
C ARG A 689 -2.56 -21.21 35.37
#